data_AF-A0A7V3UX39-F1
#
_entry.id   AF-A0A7V3UX39-F1
#
_cell.length_a   1.000
_cell.length_b   1.000
_cell.length_c   1.000
_cell.angle_alpha   90.00
_cell.angle_beta   90.00
_cell.angle_gamma   90.00
#
_symmetry.space_group_name_H-M   'P 1'
#
loop_
_entity.id
_entity.type
_entity.pdbx_description
1 polymer ?
#
loop_
_entity_poly.entity_id
_entity_poly.type
_entity_poly.pdbx_seq_one_letter_code
_entity_poly.pdbx_strand_id
1 'polypeptide(L)'
;MRFFKRTCSIVLIIQILLFAQNQNHKKPETNPPIYIAFLWHMHQPIYWPYENLIQTEQNNRYPFSVIDIHNQRFGPYTSWPKNAVQKGINANFPHFGAQVSFSGSLVENLNDLEQAGNQNFQNWKSHWNYIKNQTTSLGNPRLDMVGFGYFHPLMPLIDYNDIRRQIQKHKQIFSQYFPGSYSKGIFPPENAFSIRIIPALVDEGFKWVLVDNIHFDRTCENYPYSTAGNLIEPNKADVRNPNPNDWVQLTGLWAPTRNSARWGRQPHYVEYVNPSTGEKKRIIAVPADRYLGNEDGRGGFGALNYEAVLSQLEPYNTDPQHPILVVLHHDGDNYGGGSESYYNNNFQNFVNWLQANPNRFVCTTIEDYLQMFPPDTNDVIHIEDGSWSGADNGDPEFKKWLGDPDANGYSPDRNSWAVLTAAKNFVETALANYPNNPNVQQALNYLLVAQSSDYWYWDGSLNGIWDSHPTRAANQAFTLIQNISVIDNTPPTIFSPQRDPYNPGGTEFGIQQPNNFKVWTYVFDRSGLKSVKLKYRIDLDGVNSKHSIDNETYAGGSEVTDWIEIDMIGISQPSHTNPQPLFKAKEYFVEITGYSNKLIDYYVEAVDSFDNVARSEIKEVWVGSSSGGTQNRVSWIPENPTRNDTITIKVLNSSIGAKLHWGVNNSGNQWQTPHQVYWTLGTTLFNGSGPSIESPMNGPDSNGTLTLKIGPFNKPEQVVNRVAFVIHFNDNKWDNNNGQDYHIYFDGGTSTHQFLMDGKLDSTARKIATNQNVDLYADWNGTEFYVATQSAQSQSKDVFIFVSDSLRNLINAPWAKTGRVAQWIAFLGNESTNNWSGWFDFNGIVRNTAGQILEGTINLNSELGYTPSKVYLAVGLYQTQDGGSLQSQCPAGNGNGDIEANEFIQFDLLTTSFKEEKLLLDFDLKQNYPNPFNSKTNIRFSLPRNSFITLKIYDVLGREVKTLVSGIKSSGIHNVDFDASELNSGIYIYTLRSGEKSISKKMILIK
;
A
#
# COMPACT_ATOMS: atom_id res chain seq x y z
N MET A 1 68.45 -23.71 -36.56
CA MET A 1 67.47 -23.57 -35.45
C MET A 1 66.79 -22.19 -35.48
N ARG A 2 66.02 -21.88 -36.54
CA ARG A 2 65.18 -20.67 -36.66
C ARG A 2 64.05 -20.80 -37.70
N PHE A 3 63.77 -22.02 -38.16
CA PHE A 3 62.73 -22.32 -39.15
C PHE A 3 61.58 -23.20 -38.61
N PHE A 4 61.64 -23.67 -37.35
CA PHE A 4 60.63 -24.56 -36.76
C PHE A 4 59.67 -23.88 -35.77
N LYS A 5 59.85 -22.59 -35.46
CA LYS A 5 58.98 -21.84 -34.52
C LYS A 5 57.92 -20.96 -35.19
N ARG A 6 57.98 -20.72 -36.51
CA ARG A 6 56.99 -19.90 -37.22
C ARG A 6 55.83 -20.70 -37.83
N THR A 7 56.01 -21.99 -38.06
CA THR A 7 54.95 -22.87 -38.61
C THR A 7 53.96 -23.34 -37.55
N CYS A 8 54.36 -23.53 -36.29
CA CYS A 8 53.42 -23.89 -35.21
C CYS A 8 52.49 -22.73 -34.79
N SER A 9 52.97 -21.48 -34.78
CA SER A 9 52.13 -20.34 -34.39
C SER A 9 51.10 -19.96 -35.46
N ILE A 10 51.40 -20.17 -36.74
CA ILE A 10 50.45 -19.90 -37.83
C ILE A 10 49.40 -21.02 -37.94
N VAL A 11 49.75 -22.28 -37.70
CA VAL A 11 48.77 -23.38 -37.66
C VAL A 11 47.85 -23.29 -36.43
N LEU A 12 48.37 -22.85 -35.27
CA LEU A 12 47.54 -22.65 -34.08
C LEU A 12 46.63 -21.42 -34.21
N ILE A 13 47.09 -20.33 -34.83
CA ILE A 13 46.26 -19.14 -35.09
C ILE A 13 45.24 -19.41 -36.19
N ILE A 14 45.57 -20.20 -37.22
CA ILE A 14 44.62 -20.63 -38.25
C ILE A 14 43.63 -21.66 -37.70
N GLN A 15 44.02 -22.54 -36.76
CA GLN A 15 43.07 -23.42 -36.06
C GLN A 15 42.16 -22.63 -35.11
N ILE A 16 42.67 -21.62 -34.39
CA ILE A 16 41.84 -20.77 -33.52
C ILE A 16 40.91 -19.87 -34.37
N LEU A 17 41.34 -19.38 -35.53
CA LEU A 17 40.50 -18.62 -36.47
C LEU A 17 39.50 -19.51 -37.23
N LEU A 18 39.83 -20.77 -37.55
CA LEU A 18 38.90 -21.73 -38.14
C LEU A 18 37.89 -22.29 -37.12
N PHE A 19 38.25 -22.38 -35.83
CA PHE A 19 37.29 -22.68 -34.76
C PHE A 19 36.39 -21.48 -34.43
N ALA A 20 36.88 -20.24 -34.58
CA ALA A 20 36.10 -19.03 -34.37
C ALA A 20 35.18 -18.66 -35.57
N GLN A 21 35.51 -19.08 -36.80
CA GLN A 21 34.70 -18.77 -38.00
C GLN A 21 33.74 -19.89 -38.44
N ASN A 22 33.64 -20.99 -37.70
CA ASN A 22 32.65 -22.05 -37.95
C ASN A 22 31.58 -22.20 -36.85
N GLN A 23 31.45 -21.22 -35.96
CA GLN A 23 30.20 -20.99 -35.23
C GLN A 23 29.35 -20.00 -36.04
N ASN A 24 28.98 -20.40 -37.26
CA ASN A 24 27.68 -19.98 -37.77
C ASN A 24 26.68 -20.61 -36.81
N HIS A 25 26.31 -19.88 -35.76
CA HIS A 25 25.17 -20.19 -34.93
C HIS A 25 23.97 -20.29 -35.86
N LYS A 26 23.68 -21.50 -36.34
CA LYS A 26 22.30 -21.86 -36.63
C LYS A 26 21.54 -21.50 -35.36
N LYS A 27 20.59 -20.56 -35.45
CA LYS A 27 19.54 -20.43 -34.44
C LYS A 27 19.10 -21.85 -34.08
N PRO A 28 19.07 -22.24 -32.80
CA PRO A 28 18.54 -23.54 -32.45
C PRO A 28 17.15 -23.66 -33.07
N GLU A 29 16.87 -24.77 -33.76
CA GLU A 29 15.59 -24.98 -34.46
C GLU A 29 14.40 -25.00 -33.48
N THR A 30 14.67 -25.08 -32.16
CA THR A 30 13.72 -25.01 -31.04
C THR A 30 14.34 -24.29 -29.83
N ASN A 31 13.54 -23.48 -29.12
CA ASN A 31 13.94 -22.83 -27.86
C ASN A 31 14.29 -23.87 -26.76
N PRO A 32 15.23 -23.58 -25.83
CA PRO A 32 15.45 -24.42 -24.65
C PRO A 32 14.17 -24.61 -23.82
N PRO A 33 14.10 -25.65 -22.97
CA PRO A 33 12.99 -25.80 -22.05
C PRO A 33 12.97 -24.66 -21.01
N ILE A 34 11.78 -24.36 -20.50
CA ILE A 34 11.60 -23.52 -19.32
C ILE A 34 11.78 -24.38 -18.08
N TYR A 35 12.62 -23.91 -17.15
CA TYR A 35 12.87 -24.58 -15.89
C TYR A 35 11.89 -24.08 -14.83
N ILE A 36 11.37 -25.00 -14.02
CA ILE A 36 10.40 -24.73 -12.96
C ILE A 36 11.00 -25.22 -11.64
N ALA A 37 11.04 -24.36 -10.64
CA ALA A 37 11.40 -24.73 -9.28
C ALA A 37 10.25 -24.35 -8.33
N PHE A 38 10.18 -25.00 -7.17
CA PHE A 38 9.17 -24.73 -6.14
C PHE A 38 9.86 -24.34 -4.84
N LEU A 39 9.33 -23.33 -4.16
CA LEU A 39 9.62 -23.06 -2.76
C LEU A 39 8.33 -23.14 -1.95
N TRP A 40 8.27 -24.07 -1.00
CA TRP A 40 7.19 -24.13 -0.01
C TRP A 40 7.66 -23.58 1.33
N HIS A 41 7.08 -22.46 1.76
CA HIS A 41 7.40 -21.83 3.03
C HIS A 41 6.59 -22.44 4.19
N MET A 42 7.25 -22.91 5.25
CA MET A 42 6.60 -23.50 6.44
C MET A 42 7.02 -22.73 7.69
N HIS A 43 6.05 -22.15 8.38
CA HIS A 43 6.34 -21.32 9.54
C HIS A 43 5.19 -21.25 10.54
N GLN A 44 5.56 -21.25 11.82
CA GLN A 44 4.71 -20.84 12.92
C GLN A 44 5.59 -20.07 13.92
N PRO A 45 5.11 -18.97 14.51
CA PRO A 45 5.89 -18.19 15.46
C PRO A 45 6.04 -18.90 16.80
N ILE A 46 6.92 -18.37 17.64
CA ILE A 46 6.76 -18.53 19.08
C ILE A 46 5.60 -17.62 19.50
N TYR A 47 4.48 -18.25 19.81
CA TYR A 47 3.20 -17.57 20.07
C TYR A 47 3.26 -16.64 21.27
N TRP A 48 3.98 -17.03 22.32
CA TRP A 48 4.19 -16.17 23.48
C TRP A 48 5.66 -16.25 23.87
N PRO A 49 6.43 -15.15 23.83
CA PRO A 49 7.88 -15.19 24.03
C PRO A 49 8.29 -16.06 25.24
N TYR A 50 8.97 -17.18 24.94
CA TYR A 50 9.49 -18.23 25.86
C TYR A 50 8.50 -19.15 26.54
N GLU A 51 7.22 -19.02 26.25
CA GLU A 51 6.31 -20.14 26.51
C GLU A 51 6.41 -21.11 25.34
N ASN A 52 6.64 -22.37 25.68
CA ASN A 52 6.54 -23.45 24.70
C ASN A 52 5.07 -23.60 24.25
N LEU A 53 4.83 -24.36 23.18
CA LEU A 53 3.49 -24.43 22.59
C LEU A 53 2.43 -24.95 23.60
N ILE A 54 2.81 -25.93 24.42
CA ILE A 54 1.93 -26.54 25.42
C ILE A 54 1.59 -25.58 26.55
N GLN A 55 2.57 -24.80 27.02
CA GLN A 55 2.38 -23.78 28.03
C GLN A 55 1.47 -22.66 27.52
N THR A 56 1.68 -22.22 26.28
CA THR A 56 0.84 -21.20 25.64
C THR A 56 -0.64 -21.61 25.63
N GLU A 57 -0.91 -22.88 25.27
CA GLU A 57 -2.25 -23.47 25.31
C GLU A 57 -2.81 -23.51 26.75
N GLN A 58 -2.06 -24.09 27.70
CA GLN A 58 -2.50 -24.27 29.08
C GLN A 58 -2.77 -22.96 29.82
N ASN A 59 -2.00 -21.92 29.48
CA ASN A 59 -2.17 -20.58 30.04
C ASN A 59 -3.32 -19.79 29.39
N ASN A 60 -4.04 -20.38 28.43
CA ASN A 60 -5.13 -19.74 27.68
C ASN A 60 -4.72 -18.36 27.13
N ARG A 61 -3.52 -18.27 26.54
CA ARG A 61 -2.98 -17.02 25.98
C ARG A 61 -3.84 -16.48 24.83
N TYR A 62 -4.53 -17.39 24.13
CA TYR A 62 -5.33 -17.10 22.94
C TYR A 62 -6.76 -17.63 23.09
N PRO A 63 -7.74 -17.01 22.41
CA PRO A 63 -9.13 -17.49 22.39
C PRO A 63 -9.33 -18.72 21.48
N PHE A 64 -8.25 -19.25 20.90
CA PHE A 64 -8.23 -20.42 20.03
C PHE A 64 -7.10 -21.34 20.47
N SER A 65 -7.20 -22.63 20.11
CA SER A 65 -6.17 -23.61 20.41
C SER A 65 -5.00 -23.48 19.44
N VAL A 66 -3.81 -23.21 19.97
CA VAL A 66 -2.56 -23.19 19.20
C VAL A 66 -2.15 -24.61 18.83
N ILE A 67 -2.55 -25.62 19.60
CA ILE A 67 -2.34 -27.04 19.27
C ILE A 67 -3.19 -27.44 18.06
N ASP A 68 -4.47 -27.04 18.01
CA ASP A 68 -5.34 -27.40 16.89
C ASP A 68 -4.90 -26.76 15.56
N ILE A 69 -4.35 -25.54 15.60
CA ILE A 69 -3.72 -24.89 14.43
C ILE A 69 -2.64 -25.79 13.80
N HIS A 70 -1.81 -26.43 14.65
CA HIS A 70 -0.79 -27.36 14.18
C HIS A 70 -1.42 -28.67 13.69
N ASN A 71 -2.36 -29.25 14.43
CA ASN A 71 -3.04 -30.49 14.02
C ASN A 71 -3.71 -30.37 12.64
N GLN A 72 -4.32 -29.22 12.36
CA GLN A 72 -4.93 -28.88 11.08
C GLN A 72 -3.93 -28.85 9.91
N ARG A 73 -2.64 -28.64 10.21
CA ARG A 73 -1.52 -28.59 9.26
C ARG A 73 -0.58 -29.80 9.39
N PHE A 74 -1.08 -30.91 9.91
CA PHE A 74 -0.29 -32.14 10.05
C PHE A 74 0.34 -32.59 8.72
N GLY A 75 -0.41 -32.54 7.61
CA GLY A 75 0.06 -32.96 6.29
C GLY A 75 1.29 -32.19 5.78
N PRO A 76 1.22 -30.86 5.62
CA PRO A 76 2.34 -30.01 5.18
C PRO A 76 3.59 -30.15 6.05
N TYR A 77 3.43 -30.28 7.37
CA TYR A 77 4.53 -30.42 8.31
C TYR A 77 5.17 -31.81 8.34
N THR A 78 4.59 -32.80 7.66
CA THR A 78 5.07 -34.19 7.68
C THR A 78 5.28 -34.77 6.29
N SER A 79 4.25 -35.41 5.73
CA SER A 79 4.41 -36.33 4.62
C SER A 79 4.16 -35.69 3.25
N TRP A 80 3.41 -34.58 3.19
CA TRP A 80 2.94 -34.02 1.91
C TRP A 80 4.07 -33.54 0.99
N PRO A 81 5.04 -32.72 1.43
CA PRO A 81 6.17 -32.30 0.59
C PRO A 81 7.00 -33.49 0.08
N LYS A 82 7.31 -34.44 0.96
CA LYS A 82 8.01 -35.69 0.60
C LYS A 82 7.24 -36.49 -0.44
N ASN A 83 5.93 -36.65 -0.27
CA ASN A 83 5.08 -37.41 -1.19
C ASN A 83 4.96 -36.71 -2.55
N ALA A 84 4.89 -35.37 -2.57
CA ALA A 84 4.89 -34.58 -3.79
C ALA A 84 6.17 -34.81 -4.61
N VAL A 85 7.35 -34.66 -3.99
CA VAL A 85 8.64 -34.94 -4.66
C VAL A 85 8.77 -36.39 -5.10
N GLN A 86 8.28 -37.35 -4.31
CA GLN A 86 8.31 -38.77 -4.65
C GLN A 86 7.57 -39.09 -5.97
N LYS A 87 6.53 -38.32 -6.34
CA LYS A 87 5.84 -38.50 -7.63
C LYS A 87 6.77 -38.23 -8.82
N GLY A 88 7.59 -37.17 -8.74
CA GLY A 88 8.58 -36.86 -9.77
C GLY A 88 9.73 -37.89 -9.82
N ILE A 89 10.13 -38.44 -8.67
CA ILE A 89 11.08 -39.56 -8.60
C ILE A 89 10.49 -40.80 -9.30
N ASN A 90 9.24 -41.16 -9.01
CA ASN A 90 8.56 -42.30 -9.60
C ASN A 90 8.37 -42.14 -11.13
N ALA A 91 8.27 -40.89 -11.60
CA ALA A 91 8.24 -40.55 -13.02
C ALA A 91 9.63 -40.56 -13.70
N ASN A 92 10.70 -40.93 -12.98
CA ASN A 92 12.09 -40.98 -13.43
C ASN A 92 12.65 -39.63 -13.91
N PHE A 93 12.19 -38.51 -13.35
CA PHE A 93 12.74 -37.21 -13.70
C PHE A 93 14.11 -36.97 -13.03
N PRO A 94 15.18 -36.70 -13.81
CA PRO A 94 16.56 -36.67 -13.30
C PRO A 94 16.85 -35.48 -12.37
N HIS A 95 16.21 -34.33 -12.60
CA HIS A 95 16.45 -33.09 -11.85
C HIS A 95 15.32 -32.69 -10.90
N PHE A 96 14.21 -33.45 -10.90
CA PHE A 96 13.00 -33.07 -10.19
C PHE A 96 13.23 -32.96 -8.68
N GLY A 97 12.82 -31.83 -8.13
CA GLY A 97 12.89 -31.54 -6.71
C GLY A 97 12.19 -30.23 -6.36
N ALA A 98 12.36 -29.79 -5.12
CA ALA A 98 11.79 -28.55 -4.60
C ALA A 98 12.68 -27.98 -3.48
N GLN A 99 12.43 -26.75 -3.10
CA GLN A 99 12.96 -26.07 -1.93
C GLN A 99 11.89 -25.99 -0.85
N VAL A 100 12.30 -26.06 0.42
CA VAL A 100 11.44 -25.83 1.58
C VAL A 100 12.18 -24.98 2.58
N SER A 101 11.60 -23.86 2.99
CA SER A 101 12.08 -23.14 4.18
C SER A 101 11.27 -23.59 5.39
N PHE A 102 11.94 -23.86 6.50
CA PHE A 102 11.31 -24.40 7.69
C PHE A 102 11.87 -23.69 8.92
N SER A 103 11.09 -22.81 9.54
CA SER A 103 11.61 -21.97 10.64
C SER A 103 12.05 -22.75 11.87
N GLY A 104 12.99 -22.18 12.64
CA GLY A 104 13.46 -22.77 13.90
C GLY A 104 12.36 -22.84 14.95
N SER A 105 11.52 -21.80 15.04
CA SER A 105 10.34 -21.78 15.91
C SER A 105 9.34 -22.87 15.58
N LEU A 106 9.11 -23.18 14.30
CA LEU A 106 8.26 -24.32 13.93
C LEU A 106 8.86 -25.65 14.38
N VAL A 107 10.19 -25.84 14.24
CA VAL A 107 10.86 -27.05 14.75
C VAL A 107 10.68 -27.18 16.26
N GLU A 108 10.80 -26.09 17.02
CA GLU A 108 10.52 -26.07 18.47
C GLU A 108 9.07 -26.49 18.76
N ASN A 109 8.09 -25.84 18.14
CA ASN A 109 6.66 -26.14 18.35
C ASN A 109 6.31 -27.61 18.06
N LEU A 110 6.85 -28.18 16.97
CA LEU A 110 6.59 -29.58 16.62
C LEU A 110 7.32 -30.56 17.55
N ASN A 111 8.47 -30.18 18.12
CA ASN A 111 9.14 -30.96 19.14
C ASN A 111 8.38 -30.96 20.46
N ASP A 112 7.78 -29.83 20.85
CA ASP A 112 6.92 -29.75 22.03
C ASP A 112 5.71 -30.68 21.89
N LEU A 113 5.06 -30.68 20.71
CA LEU A 113 3.94 -31.58 20.42
C LEU A 113 4.34 -33.06 20.47
N GLU A 114 5.48 -33.41 19.89
CA GLU A 114 6.02 -34.77 19.93
C GLU A 114 6.28 -35.22 21.38
N GLN A 115 6.96 -34.38 22.18
CA GLN A 115 7.26 -34.65 23.60
C GLN A 115 5.99 -34.75 24.46
N ALA A 116 4.96 -33.97 24.14
CA ALA A 116 3.66 -34.03 24.80
C ALA A 116 2.80 -35.24 24.38
N GLY A 117 3.30 -36.10 23.49
CA GLY A 117 2.58 -37.30 23.06
C GLY A 117 1.47 -37.04 22.03
N ASN A 118 1.50 -35.90 21.32
CA ASN A 118 0.57 -35.62 20.24
C ASN A 118 0.70 -36.71 19.15
N GLN A 119 -0.42 -37.34 18.79
CA GLN A 119 -0.43 -38.50 17.90
C GLN A 119 -0.11 -38.15 16.45
N ASN A 120 -0.41 -36.92 16.01
CA ASN A 120 -0.09 -36.47 14.66
C ASN A 120 1.42 -36.31 14.49
N PHE A 121 2.12 -35.75 15.48
CA PHE A 121 3.54 -35.40 15.33
C PHE A 121 4.53 -36.42 15.90
N GLN A 122 4.09 -37.65 16.18
CA GLN A 122 5.02 -38.73 16.55
C GLN A 122 6.02 -39.00 15.42
N ASN A 123 7.32 -38.84 15.68
CA ASN A 123 8.39 -39.08 14.71
C ASN A 123 8.22 -38.30 13.39
N TRP A 124 7.68 -37.07 13.49
CA TRP A 124 7.33 -36.22 12.33
C TRP A 124 8.53 -35.95 11.41
N LYS A 125 9.74 -35.93 11.96
CA LYS A 125 11.03 -35.68 11.27
C LYS A 125 11.38 -36.77 10.26
N SER A 126 10.85 -37.98 10.42
CA SER A 126 11.24 -39.15 9.60
C SER A 126 10.99 -38.97 8.11
N HIS A 127 9.91 -38.28 7.72
CA HIS A 127 9.59 -38.00 6.33
C HIS A 127 10.60 -37.06 5.67
N TRP A 128 11.01 -36.02 6.40
CA TRP A 128 12.04 -35.07 5.98
C TRP A 128 13.40 -35.74 5.83
N ASN A 129 13.80 -36.53 6.83
CA ASN A 129 15.06 -37.28 6.82
C ASN A 129 15.12 -38.33 5.70
N TYR A 130 13.98 -38.93 5.33
CA TYR A 130 13.91 -39.83 4.19
C TYR A 130 14.18 -39.10 2.86
N ILE A 131 13.47 -38.01 2.60
CA ILE A 131 13.52 -37.35 1.28
C ILE A 131 14.77 -36.50 1.07
N LYS A 132 15.30 -35.89 2.13
CA LYS A 132 16.54 -35.09 2.08
C LYS A 132 17.76 -35.93 1.63
N ASN A 133 17.73 -37.23 1.88
CA ASN A 133 18.78 -38.17 1.46
C ASN A 133 18.63 -38.65 -0.01
N GLN A 134 17.54 -38.29 -0.70
CA GLN A 134 17.38 -38.59 -2.12
C GLN A 134 18.01 -37.47 -2.94
N THR A 135 18.80 -37.83 -3.94
CA THR A 135 19.52 -36.87 -4.79
C THR A 135 18.99 -36.82 -6.21
N THR A 136 19.19 -35.68 -6.86
CA THR A 136 19.06 -35.51 -8.30
C THR A 136 20.21 -36.23 -9.02
N SER A 137 20.14 -36.30 -10.34
CA SER A 137 21.24 -36.83 -11.17
C SER A 137 22.55 -36.04 -11.06
N LEU A 138 22.49 -34.78 -10.59
CA LEU A 138 23.66 -33.95 -10.33
C LEU A 138 24.21 -34.08 -8.91
N GLY A 139 23.57 -34.89 -8.06
CA GLY A 139 24.00 -35.17 -6.69
C GLY A 139 23.50 -34.18 -5.64
N ASN A 140 22.65 -33.22 -6.01
CA ASN A 140 22.04 -32.29 -5.07
C ASN A 140 20.78 -32.91 -4.42
N PRO A 141 20.39 -32.50 -3.19
CA PRO A 141 19.17 -32.98 -2.56
C PRO A 141 17.92 -32.70 -3.42
N ARG A 142 16.99 -33.66 -3.52
CA ARG A 142 15.70 -33.44 -4.21
C ARG A 142 14.73 -32.58 -3.42
N LEU A 143 14.89 -32.51 -2.11
CA LEU A 143 14.21 -31.54 -1.27
C LEU A 143 15.28 -30.74 -0.54
N ASP A 144 15.56 -29.55 -1.03
CA ASP A 144 16.53 -28.66 -0.42
C ASP A 144 15.86 -27.89 0.72
N MET A 145 16.22 -28.23 1.96
CA MET A 145 15.76 -27.49 3.13
C MET A 145 16.62 -26.22 3.26
N VAL A 146 16.16 -25.15 2.62
CA VAL A 146 16.91 -23.89 2.49
C VAL A 146 17.16 -23.25 3.85
N GLY A 147 18.23 -22.47 3.94
CA GLY A 147 18.50 -21.68 5.13
C GLY A 147 17.38 -20.69 5.41
N PHE A 148 17.25 -20.33 6.69
CA PHE A 148 16.17 -19.48 7.18
C PHE A 148 16.60 -18.73 8.45
N GLY A 149 15.87 -17.67 8.82
CA GLY A 149 16.03 -16.99 10.11
C GLY A 149 15.22 -17.69 11.21
N TYR A 150 15.84 -17.97 12.37
CA TYR A 150 15.27 -18.86 13.37
C TYR A 150 13.83 -18.53 13.80
N PHE A 151 13.61 -17.28 14.22
CA PHE A 151 12.32 -16.75 14.66
C PHE A 151 11.65 -15.94 13.56
N HIS A 152 11.90 -16.24 12.28
CA HIS A 152 11.27 -15.49 11.18
C HIS A 152 11.47 -13.96 11.24
N PRO A 153 12.71 -13.45 11.43
CA PRO A 153 12.95 -12.01 11.51
C PRO A 153 12.89 -11.32 10.15
N LEU A 154 12.43 -10.06 10.13
CA LEU A 154 12.55 -9.22 8.93
C LEU A 154 14.01 -8.76 8.76
N MET A 155 14.83 -9.59 8.11
CA MET A 155 16.29 -9.43 8.04
C MET A 155 16.75 -8.04 7.56
N PRO A 156 16.12 -7.37 6.57
CA PRO A 156 16.49 -6.01 6.17
C PRO A 156 16.37 -4.94 7.27
N LEU A 157 15.59 -5.17 8.33
CA LEU A 157 15.36 -4.20 9.41
C LEU A 157 16.13 -4.52 10.70
N ILE A 158 16.94 -5.59 10.71
CA ILE A 158 17.82 -5.94 11.83
C ILE A 158 19.30 -5.84 11.41
N ASP A 159 20.20 -5.82 12.38
CA ASP A 159 21.62 -5.62 12.10
C ASP A 159 22.34 -6.90 11.65
N TYR A 160 23.54 -6.70 11.12
CA TYR A 160 24.42 -7.78 10.67
C TYR A 160 24.59 -8.89 11.72
N ASN A 161 24.81 -8.54 13.00
CA ASN A 161 25.06 -9.53 14.03
C ASN A 161 23.81 -10.36 14.36
N ASP A 162 22.63 -9.74 14.44
CA ASP A 162 21.39 -10.46 14.72
C ASP A 162 20.98 -11.37 13.57
N ILE A 163 21.16 -10.94 12.31
CA ILE A 163 20.95 -11.81 11.14
C ILE A 163 21.80 -13.08 11.27
N ARG A 164 23.09 -12.93 11.59
CA ARG A 164 23.99 -14.07 11.77
C ARG A 164 23.58 -14.95 12.93
N ARG A 165 23.20 -14.38 14.08
CA ARG A 165 22.76 -15.16 15.25
C ARG A 165 21.48 -15.95 14.96
N GLN A 166 20.53 -15.37 14.23
CA GLN A 166 19.31 -16.05 13.77
C GLN A 166 19.67 -17.24 12.87
N ILE A 167 20.58 -17.06 11.91
CA ILE A 167 21.05 -18.14 11.01
C ILE A 167 21.83 -19.21 11.79
N GLN A 168 22.71 -18.82 12.70
CA GLN A 168 23.52 -19.76 13.50
C GLN A 168 22.64 -20.62 14.40
N LYS A 169 21.64 -20.02 15.06
CA LYS A 169 20.65 -20.76 15.84
C LYS A 169 19.86 -21.73 14.96
N HIS A 170 19.53 -21.33 13.73
CA HIS A 170 18.83 -22.18 12.76
C HIS A 170 19.68 -23.37 12.32
N LYS A 171 20.96 -23.14 11.98
CA LYS A 171 21.93 -24.19 11.70
C LYS A 171 22.07 -25.17 12.87
N GLN A 172 22.10 -24.64 14.10
CA GLN A 172 22.23 -25.47 15.31
C GLN A 172 21.05 -26.44 15.45
N ILE A 173 19.81 -25.95 15.44
CA ILE A 173 18.64 -26.83 15.58
C ILE A 173 18.50 -27.79 14.39
N PHE A 174 18.83 -27.36 13.17
CA PHE A 174 18.81 -28.24 12.01
C PHE A 174 19.83 -29.36 12.10
N SER A 175 21.06 -29.06 12.57
CA SER A 175 22.10 -30.08 12.73
C SER A 175 21.72 -31.17 13.73
N GLN A 176 20.81 -30.89 14.66
CA GLN A 176 20.32 -31.84 15.64
C GLN A 176 19.28 -32.81 15.05
N TYR A 177 18.43 -32.35 14.14
CA TYR A 177 17.24 -33.10 13.70
C TYR A 177 17.25 -33.53 12.23
N PHE A 178 18.02 -32.85 11.38
CA PHE A 178 18.07 -33.07 9.94
C PHE A 178 19.53 -33.34 9.49
N PRO A 179 19.98 -34.60 9.45
CA PRO A 179 21.35 -34.94 9.07
C PRO A 179 21.65 -34.58 7.62
N GLY A 180 22.94 -34.42 7.30
CA GLY A 180 23.43 -34.01 5.99
C GLY A 180 23.95 -32.58 5.97
N SER A 181 24.26 -32.06 4.78
CA SER A 181 24.70 -30.68 4.63
C SER A 181 23.55 -29.69 4.84
N TYR A 182 23.90 -28.52 5.35
CA TYR A 182 23.03 -27.36 5.33
C TYR A 182 22.96 -26.79 3.91
N SER A 183 21.83 -26.18 3.53
CA SER A 183 21.65 -25.65 2.18
C SER A 183 22.65 -24.53 1.87
N LYS A 184 22.99 -24.39 0.59
CA LYS A 184 23.76 -23.24 0.07
C LYS A 184 22.87 -22.03 -0.21
N GLY A 185 21.55 -22.20 -0.20
CA GLY A 185 20.57 -21.16 -0.40
C GLY A 185 19.86 -20.73 0.85
N ILE A 186 19.24 -19.56 0.79
CA ILE A 186 18.36 -19.03 1.83
C ILE A 186 17.10 -18.44 1.21
N PHE A 187 15.96 -18.72 1.83
CA PHE A 187 14.76 -17.92 1.71
C PHE A 187 14.76 -16.94 2.88
N PRO A 188 14.96 -15.63 2.68
CA PRO A 188 14.82 -14.69 3.78
C PRO A 188 13.33 -14.68 4.21
N PRO A 189 13.02 -14.58 5.52
CA PRO A 189 11.63 -14.46 5.98
C PRO A 189 10.88 -13.36 5.22
N GLU A 190 9.64 -13.64 4.81
CA GLU A 190 8.80 -12.76 3.97
C GLU A 190 9.36 -12.47 2.57
N ASN A 191 10.34 -13.27 2.16
CA ASN A 191 11.20 -12.97 1.03
C ASN A 191 11.81 -11.55 1.08
N ALA A 192 11.95 -10.99 2.28
CA ALA A 192 12.40 -9.62 2.48
C ALA A 192 13.88 -9.48 2.14
N PHE A 193 14.20 -8.64 1.17
CA PHE A 193 15.56 -8.43 0.69
C PHE A 193 15.97 -6.96 0.77
N SER A 194 17.25 -6.78 1.06
CA SER A 194 17.99 -5.54 0.91
C SER A 194 19.45 -5.91 0.76
N ILE A 195 20.22 -5.20 -0.07
CA ILE A 195 21.65 -5.50 -0.26
C ILE A 195 22.44 -5.52 1.06
N ARG A 196 21.97 -4.83 2.10
CA ARG A 196 22.60 -4.81 3.43
C ARG A 196 22.67 -6.17 4.13
N ILE A 197 21.84 -7.14 3.76
CA ILE A 197 21.87 -8.47 4.39
C ILE A 197 22.99 -9.34 3.79
N ILE A 198 23.47 -9.02 2.58
CA ILE A 198 24.45 -9.81 1.82
C ILE A 198 25.69 -10.16 2.67
N PRO A 199 26.33 -9.24 3.42
CA PRO A 199 27.50 -9.59 4.22
C PRO A 199 27.23 -10.69 5.24
N ALA A 200 26.10 -10.63 5.95
CA ALA A 200 25.73 -11.64 6.92
C ALA A 200 25.48 -12.99 6.24
N LEU A 201 24.82 -12.99 5.08
CA LEU A 201 24.54 -14.22 4.33
C LEU A 201 25.83 -14.88 3.81
N VAL A 202 26.73 -14.09 3.23
CA VAL A 202 28.02 -14.57 2.70
C VAL A 202 28.91 -15.11 3.82
N ASP A 203 28.97 -14.42 4.97
CA ASP A 203 29.77 -14.84 6.12
C ASP A 203 29.20 -16.11 6.79
N GLU A 204 27.90 -16.33 6.66
CA GLU A 204 27.25 -17.58 7.03
C GLU A 204 27.31 -18.66 5.93
N GLY A 205 28.01 -18.41 4.83
CA GLY A 205 28.35 -19.40 3.82
C GLY A 205 27.31 -19.63 2.73
N PHE A 206 26.26 -18.80 2.65
CA PHE A 206 25.28 -18.86 1.57
C PHE A 206 25.88 -18.44 0.22
N LYS A 207 25.34 -19.01 -0.85
CA LYS A 207 25.76 -18.78 -2.25
C LYS A 207 24.67 -18.14 -3.09
N TRP A 208 23.42 -18.36 -2.72
CA TRP A 208 22.27 -17.75 -3.37
C TRP A 208 21.17 -17.40 -2.37
N VAL A 209 20.36 -16.41 -2.73
CA VAL A 209 19.23 -15.90 -1.95
C VAL A 209 18.02 -15.75 -2.87
N LEU A 210 16.85 -16.16 -2.41
CA LEU A 210 15.60 -15.94 -3.14
C LEU A 210 15.10 -14.51 -2.94
N VAL A 211 14.71 -13.85 -4.03
CA VAL A 211 14.20 -12.47 -4.04
C VAL A 211 13.03 -12.36 -5.03
N ASP A 212 11.95 -11.70 -4.64
CA ASP A 212 10.74 -11.52 -5.46
C ASP A 212 11.10 -10.72 -6.71
N ASN A 213 10.70 -11.23 -7.88
CA ASN A 213 11.16 -10.70 -9.15
C ASN A 213 10.69 -9.27 -9.44
N ILE A 214 9.72 -8.76 -8.69
CA ILE A 214 9.33 -7.35 -8.80
C ILE A 214 10.49 -6.40 -8.50
N HIS A 215 11.38 -6.77 -7.57
CA HIS A 215 12.51 -5.93 -7.14
C HIS A 215 13.63 -5.87 -8.18
N PHE A 216 13.62 -6.80 -9.14
CA PHE A 216 14.49 -6.80 -10.32
C PHE A 216 13.88 -5.91 -11.42
N ASP A 217 12.57 -6.05 -11.62
CA ASP A 217 11.85 -5.34 -12.69
C ASP A 217 11.76 -3.83 -12.42
N ARG A 218 11.51 -3.43 -11.16
CA ARG A 218 11.31 -2.04 -10.75
C ARG A 218 12.58 -1.18 -10.82
N THR A 219 13.74 -1.81 -10.81
CA THR A 219 15.04 -1.15 -10.93
C THR A 219 15.49 -1.00 -12.40
N CYS A 220 14.71 -1.50 -13.37
CA CYS A 220 15.01 -1.40 -14.79
C CYS A 220 14.51 -0.09 -15.41
N GLU A 221 15.30 0.48 -16.32
CA GLU A 221 14.87 1.59 -17.17
C GLU A 221 13.58 1.25 -17.93
N ASN A 222 12.64 2.21 -17.98
CA ASN A 222 11.33 2.06 -18.60
C ASN A 222 10.46 0.94 -18.01
N TYR A 223 10.63 0.61 -16.73
CA TYR A 223 9.70 -0.26 -16.01
C TYR A 223 8.24 0.21 -16.27
N PRO A 224 7.35 -0.66 -16.77
CA PRO A 224 5.98 -0.32 -17.14
C PRO A 224 5.09 -0.18 -15.89
N TYR A 225 5.38 0.83 -15.07
CA TYR A 225 4.65 1.13 -13.84
C TYR A 225 3.14 1.31 -14.08
N SER A 226 2.35 0.82 -13.13
CA SER A 226 0.91 1.03 -13.06
C SER A 226 0.45 0.94 -11.61
N THR A 227 -0.44 1.85 -11.20
CA THR A 227 -1.07 1.85 -9.88
C THR A 227 -1.89 0.57 -9.62
N ALA A 228 -2.28 -0.16 -10.66
CA ALA A 228 -2.94 -1.45 -10.53
C ALA A 228 -2.09 -2.52 -9.81
N GLY A 229 -0.76 -2.34 -9.79
CA GLY A 229 0.16 -3.20 -9.03
C GLY A 229 0.17 -2.94 -7.52
N ASN A 230 -0.57 -1.93 -7.05
CA ASN A 230 -0.63 -1.52 -5.64
C ASN A 230 0.75 -1.31 -5.01
N LEU A 231 1.63 -0.64 -5.74
CA LEU A 231 2.94 -0.20 -5.29
C LEU A 231 3.13 1.27 -5.67
N ILE A 232 3.90 1.98 -4.87
CA ILE A 232 4.42 3.31 -5.23
C ILE A 232 5.39 3.20 -6.40
N GLU A 233 5.54 4.28 -7.15
CA GLU A 233 6.52 4.40 -8.23
C GLU A 233 7.93 4.10 -7.69
N PRO A 234 8.81 3.43 -8.46
CA PRO A 234 10.19 3.27 -8.04
C PRO A 234 10.86 4.64 -7.91
N ASN A 235 11.64 4.85 -6.86
CA ASN A 235 12.46 6.04 -6.76
C ASN A 235 13.52 5.99 -7.87
N LYS A 236 13.81 7.11 -8.52
CA LYS A 236 14.81 7.13 -9.60
C LYS A 236 16.21 6.75 -9.11
N ALA A 237 16.52 6.89 -7.82
CA ALA A 237 17.76 6.37 -7.24
C ALA A 237 17.89 4.84 -7.36
N ASP A 238 16.79 4.10 -7.43
CA ASP A 238 16.78 2.64 -7.59
C ASP A 238 16.74 2.19 -9.05
N VAL A 239 16.48 3.09 -10.01
CA VAL A 239 16.45 2.74 -11.44
C VAL A 239 17.88 2.74 -12.01
N ARG A 240 18.59 1.61 -11.87
CA ARG A 240 20.00 1.43 -12.26
C ARG A 240 20.24 0.35 -13.31
N ASN A 241 19.27 -0.53 -13.53
CA ASN A 241 19.41 -1.65 -14.45
C ASN A 241 18.97 -1.26 -15.87
N PRO A 242 19.58 -1.83 -16.91
CA PRO A 242 19.17 -1.57 -18.29
C PRO A 242 17.74 -2.06 -18.54
N ASN A 243 17.06 -1.44 -19.52
CA ASN A 243 15.76 -1.94 -19.98
C ASN A 243 15.92 -3.35 -20.57
N PRO A 244 15.22 -4.38 -20.05
CA PRO A 244 15.34 -5.75 -20.55
C PRO A 244 14.68 -5.94 -21.93
N ASN A 245 13.84 -4.99 -22.37
CA ASN A 245 13.13 -5.01 -23.65
C ASN A 245 12.24 -6.25 -23.87
N ASP A 246 11.73 -6.85 -22.80
CA ASP A 246 10.95 -8.10 -22.82
C ASP A 246 9.68 -8.07 -21.94
N TRP A 247 9.15 -6.86 -21.68
CA TRP A 247 7.95 -6.66 -20.87
C TRP A 247 6.73 -7.39 -21.46
N VAL A 248 6.16 -8.32 -20.69
CA VAL A 248 4.99 -9.12 -21.09
C VAL A 248 3.81 -8.88 -20.17
N GLN A 249 2.61 -8.78 -20.74
CA GLN A 249 1.36 -8.86 -19.99
C GLN A 249 0.91 -10.32 -19.99
N LEU A 250 1.11 -11.01 -18.87
CA LEU A 250 0.62 -12.37 -18.74
C LEU A 250 -0.90 -12.40 -18.69
N THR A 251 -1.49 -13.42 -19.31
CA THR A 251 -2.93 -13.68 -19.34
C THR A 251 -3.25 -15.09 -18.83
N GLY A 252 -4.47 -15.31 -18.35
CA GLY A 252 -4.86 -16.60 -17.76
C GLY A 252 -4.51 -16.76 -16.26
N LEU A 253 -4.04 -15.69 -15.62
CA LEU A 253 -3.90 -15.54 -14.17
C LEU A 253 -4.12 -14.07 -13.78
N TRP A 254 -4.21 -13.78 -12.48
CA TRP A 254 -4.22 -12.41 -11.99
C TRP A 254 -2.80 -11.81 -12.05
N ALA A 255 -2.57 -10.96 -13.06
CA ALA A 255 -1.33 -10.21 -13.25
C ALA A 255 -1.69 -8.75 -13.65
N PRO A 256 -1.87 -7.83 -12.68
CA PRO A 256 -2.37 -6.47 -12.96
C PRO A 256 -1.34 -5.56 -13.65
N THR A 257 -0.06 -5.91 -13.63
CA THR A 257 1.00 -5.17 -14.34
C THR A 257 1.81 -6.09 -15.23
N ARG A 258 2.56 -5.49 -16.16
CA ARG A 258 3.55 -6.20 -16.97
C ARG A 258 4.78 -6.49 -16.13
N ASN A 259 5.38 -7.65 -16.35
CA ASN A 259 6.68 -8.02 -15.79
C ASN A 259 7.63 -8.47 -16.90
N SER A 260 8.92 -8.52 -16.61
CA SER A 260 9.90 -9.02 -17.56
C SER A 260 9.61 -10.50 -17.88
N ALA A 261 9.67 -10.89 -19.15
CA ALA A 261 9.47 -12.28 -19.56
C ALA A 261 10.66 -13.17 -19.15
N ARG A 262 11.88 -12.70 -19.39
CA ARG A 262 13.13 -13.46 -19.21
C ARG A 262 14.02 -12.85 -18.13
N TRP A 263 14.32 -11.56 -18.18
CA TRP A 263 15.26 -10.91 -17.23
C TRP A 263 14.84 -11.11 -15.77
N GLY A 264 13.58 -10.83 -15.42
CA GLY A 264 13.01 -11.11 -14.09
C GLY A 264 12.79 -12.61 -13.76
N ARG A 265 13.41 -13.52 -14.52
CA ARG A 265 13.38 -14.99 -14.36
C ARG A 265 14.74 -15.63 -14.63
N GLN A 266 15.81 -14.85 -14.47
CA GLN A 266 17.19 -15.32 -14.53
C GLN A 266 17.90 -14.98 -13.21
N PRO A 267 18.70 -15.88 -12.64
CA PRO A 267 19.56 -15.53 -11.53
C PRO A 267 20.61 -14.50 -11.96
N HIS A 268 20.93 -13.55 -11.08
CA HIS A 268 21.94 -12.51 -11.29
C HIS A 268 22.84 -12.39 -10.06
N TYR A 269 24.05 -11.83 -10.20
CA TYR A 269 24.80 -11.40 -9.02
C TYR A 269 24.27 -10.07 -8.48
N VAL A 270 24.24 -9.93 -7.17
CA VAL A 270 24.03 -8.66 -6.47
C VAL A 270 25.21 -8.38 -5.56
N GLU A 271 25.54 -7.11 -5.36
CA GLU A 271 26.72 -6.67 -4.65
C GLU A 271 26.38 -5.69 -3.52
N TYR A 272 27.02 -5.90 -2.37
CA TYR A 272 27.07 -4.95 -1.27
C TYR A 272 28.47 -4.35 -1.19
N VAL A 273 28.55 -3.03 -0.99
CA VAL A 273 29.78 -2.30 -0.70
C VAL A 273 29.78 -1.90 0.77
N ASN A 274 30.82 -2.27 1.51
CA ASN A 274 30.99 -1.83 2.89
C ASN A 274 31.26 -0.32 2.93
N PRO A 275 30.41 0.50 3.58
CA PRO A 275 30.54 1.95 3.52
C PRO A 275 31.78 2.49 4.24
N SER A 276 32.37 1.70 5.14
CA SER A 276 33.60 2.08 5.86
C SER A 276 34.88 1.71 5.10
N THR A 277 34.87 0.60 4.35
CA THR A 277 36.11 0.02 3.78
C THR A 277 36.13 -0.04 2.25
N GLY A 278 34.97 0.09 1.60
CA GLY A 278 34.80 -0.17 0.17
C GLY A 278 34.86 -1.65 -0.23
N GLU A 279 34.95 -2.57 0.74
CA GLU A 279 34.98 -4.01 0.47
C GLU A 279 33.65 -4.48 -0.13
N LYS A 280 33.74 -5.23 -1.23
CA LYS A 280 32.59 -5.77 -1.97
C LYS A 280 32.30 -7.20 -1.55
N LYS A 281 31.04 -7.52 -1.29
CA LYS A 281 30.55 -8.90 -1.13
C LYS A 281 29.40 -9.17 -2.09
N ARG A 282 29.40 -10.35 -2.71
CA ARG A 282 28.41 -10.76 -3.71
C ARG A 282 27.69 -12.04 -3.33
N ILE A 283 26.43 -12.13 -3.74
CA ILE A 283 25.62 -13.35 -3.68
C ILE A 283 24.77 -13.44 -4.96
N ILE A 284 24.35 -14.64 -5.35
CA ILE A 284 23.42 -14.83 -6.47
C ILE A 284 21.99 -14.55 -5.97
N ALA A 285 21.31 -13.57 -6.54
CA ALA A 285 19.89 -13.37 -6.35
C ALA A 285 19.12 -14.25 -7.34
N VAL A 286 18.26 -15.13 -6.83
CA VAL A 286 17.42 -16.02 -7.62
C VAL A 286 15.99 -15.45 -7.63
N PRO A 287 15.43 -15.11 -8.80
CA PRO A 287 14.12 -14.46 -8.88
C PRO A 287 12.99 -15.44 -8.52
N ALA A 288 12.18 -15.06 -7.55
CA ALA A 288 10.95 -15.73 -7.14
C ALA A 288 9.77 -15.09 -7.89
N ASP A 289 8.98 -15.88 -8.62
CA ASP A 289 7.95 -15.35 -9.51
C ASP A 289 6.70 -14.93 -8.75
N ARG A 290 6.45 -13.62 -8.67
CA ARG A 290 5.37 -13.07 -7.86
C ARG A 290 3.97 -13.51 -8.27
N TYR A 291 3.70 -13.61 -9.58
CA TYR A 291 2.33 -13.84 -10.06
C TYR A 291 2.06 -15.32 -10.21
N LEU A 292 3.00 -16.04 -10.81
CA LEU A 292 2.87 -17.48 -10.97
C LEU A 292 2.96 -18.18 -9.62
N GLY A 293 3.85 -17.75 -8.72
CA GLY A 293 3.96 -18.28 -7.35
C GLY A 293 2.67 -18.09 -6.54
N ASN A 294 2.10 -16.88 -6.57
CA ASN A 294 0.83 -16.60 -5.88
C ASN A 294 -0.36 -17.40 -6.44
N GLU A 295 -0.45 -17.55 -7.76
CA GLU A 295 -1.53 -18.36 -8.36
C GLU A 295 -1.30 -19.86 -8.15
N ASP A 296 -0.05 -20.34 -8.17
CA ASP A 296 0.30 -21.71 -7.80
C ASP A 296 -0.10 -22.02 -6.35
N GLY A 297 0.19 -21.12 -5.40
CA GLY A 297 -0.14 -21.29 -3.99
C GLY A 297 -1.64 -21.43 -3.69
N ARG A 298 -2.52 -21.01 -4.61
CA ARG A 298 -4.00 -21.15 -4.48
C ARG A 298 -4.52 -22.55 -4.79
N GLY A 299 -3.71 -23.42 -5.40
CA GLY A 299 -4.17 -24.77 -5.73
C GLY A 299 -3.37 -25.52 -6.81
N GLY A 300 -2.25 -25.00 -7.27
CA GLY A 300 -1.38 -25.62 -8.27
C GLY A 300 -2.16 -25.84 -9.56
N PHE A 301 -2.17 -27.07 -10.09
CA PHE A 301 -2.93 -27.43 -11.30
C PHE A 301 -4.44 -27.16 -11.22
N GLY A 302 -4.98 -26.96 -10.01
CA GLY A 302 -6.38 -26.57 -9.81
C GLY A 302 -6.64 -25.06 -10.00
N ALA A 303 -5.60 -24.23 -10.04
CA ALA A 303 -5.68 -22.77 -10.13
C ALA A 303 -4.81 -22.22 -11.28
N LEU A 304 -3.51 -22.54 -11.28
CA LEU A 304 -2.58 -22.13 -12.33
C LEU A 304 -2.73 -23.01 -13.58
N ASN A 305 -3.12 -22.39 -14.69
CA ASN A 305 -3.11 -23.05 -15.99
C ASN A 305 -1.68 -23.08 -16.57
N TYR A 306 -0.85 -24.01 -16.08
CA TYR A 306 0.58 -24.10 -16.42
C TYR A 306 0.84 -24.04 -17.93
N GLU A 307 0.10 -24.83 -18.71
CA GLU A 307 0.27 -24.87 -20.16
C GLU A 307 0.02 -23.49 -20.78
N ALA A 308 -1.15 -22.88 -20.53
CA ALA A 308 -1.50 -21.60 -21.17
C ALA A 308 -0.61 -20.45 -20.69
N VAL A 309 -0.22 -20.44 -19.41
CA VAL A 309 0.55 -19.36 -18.81
C VAL A 309 2.02 -19.46 -19.19
N LEU A 310 2.68 -20.60 -18.96
CA LEU A 310 4.12 -20.73 -19.20
C LEU A 310 4.45 -20.74 -20.70
N SER A 311 3.55 -21.19 -21.58
CA SER A 311 3.77 -21.11 -23.04
C SER A 311 3.90 -19.67 -23.55
N GLN A 312 3.37 -18.67 -22.83
CA GLN A 312 3.53 -17.25 -23.19
C GLN A 312 4.99 -16.78 -23.05
N LEU A 313 5.81 -17.49 -22.26
CA LEU A 313 7.22 -17.17 -22.05
C LEU A 313 8.16 -17.83 -23.07
N GLU A 314 7.71 -18.91 -23.74
CA GLU A 314 8.53 -19.65 -24.70
C GLU A 314 9.13 -18.77 -25.81
N PRO A 315 8.43 -17.79 -26.42
CA PRO A 315 9.01 -16.92 -27.43
C PRO A 315 10.22 -16.10 -26.96
N TYR A 316 10.33 -15.86 -25.64
CA TYR A 316 11.41 -15.09 -25.01
C TYR A 316 12.57 -15.99 -24.55
N ASN A 317 12.31 -17.28 -24.35
CA ASN A 317 13.30 -18.26 -23.89
C ASN A 317 14.27 -18.67 -25.01
N THR A 318 15.13 -17.75 -25.45
CA THR A 318 15.97 -17.93 -26.65
C THR A 318 17.45 -18.18 -26.35
N ASP A 319 17.87 -18.08 -25.09
CA ASP A 319 19.24 -18.26 -24.66
C ASP A 319 19.42 -19.59 -23.93
N PRO A 320 20.09 -20.58 -24.55
CA PRO A 320 20.31 -21.89 -23.94
C PRO A 320 21.36 -21.89 -22.82
N GLN A 321 22.16 -20.83 -22.67
CA GLN A 321 23.11 -20.70 -21.55
C GLN A 321 22.44 -20.14 -20.29
N HIS A 322 21.35 -19.40 -20.49
CA HIS A 322 20.55 -18.79 -19.42
C HIS A 322 19.06 -19.05 -19.70
N PRO A 323 18.57 -20.29 -19.64
CA PRO A 323 17.15 -20.56 -19.88
C PRO A 323 16.29 -19.96 -18.77
N ILE A 324 15.04 -19.57 -19.06
CA ILE A 324 14.10 -19.04 -18.07
C ILE A 324 13.94 -20.02 -16.89
N LEU A 325 14.06 -19.50 -15.67
CA LEU A 325 13.73 -20.17 -14.41
C LEU A 325 12.48 -19.54 -13.78
N VAL A 326 11.39 -20.28 -13.74
CA VAL A 326 10.19 -19.92 -12.98
C VAL A 326 10.28 -20.55 -11.59
N VAL A 327 10.53 -19.75 -10.56
CA VAL A 327 10.45 -20.21 -9.16
C VAL A 327 9.07 -19.90 -8.60
N LEU A 328 8.25 -20.94 -8.42
CA LEU A 328 6.93 -20.87 -7.82
C LEU A 328 7.08 -20.89 -6.29
N HIS A 329 6.84 -19.76 -5.63
CA HIS A 329 7.00 -19.63 -4.19
C HIS A 329 5.70 -19.18 -3.52
N HIS A 330 5.38 -19.80 -2.38
CA HIS A 330 4.20 -19.48 -1.57
C HIS A 330 4.30 -20.14 -0.18
N ASP A 331 3.40 -19.76 0.72
CA ASP A 331 3.16 -20.49 1.96
C ASP A 331 2.68 -21.91 1.68
N GLY A 332 3.48 -22.88 2.14
CA GLY A 332 3.26 -24.30 1.93
C GLY A 332 2.33 -24.95 2.94
N ASP A 333 2.03 -24.27 4.05
CA ASP A 333 1.20 -24.74 5.17
C ASP A 333 -0.14 -23.99 5.28
N ASN A 334 -0.55 -23.30 4.22
CA ASN A 334 -1.87 -22.70 4.11
C ASN A 334 -2.95 -23.73 4.47
N TYR A 335 -3.82 -23.38 5.41
CA TYR A 335 -4.93 -24.23 5.84
C TYR A 335 -6.24 -23.71 5.25
N GLY A 336 -7.07 -24.62 4.74
CA GLY A 336 -8.18 -24.26 3.84
C GLY A 336 -7.70 -24.02 2.41
N GLY A 337 -8.59 -23.64 1.49
CA GLY A 337 -8.19 -23.26 0.12
C GLY A 337 -7.70 -24.39 -0.81
N GLY A 338 -7.68 -25.65 -0.37
CA GLY A 338 -7.34 -26.79 -1.23
C GLY A 338 -5.91 -27.30 -1.12
N SER A 339 -5.15 -26.96 -0.07
CA SER A 339 -3.76 -27.40 0.13
C SER A 339 -3.58 -28.93 0.13
N GLU A 340 -4.55 -29.70 0.63
CA GLU A 340 -4.52 -31.16 0.48
C GLU A 340 -4.57 -31.55 -1.00
N SER A 341 -5.45 -30.92 -1.79
CA SER A 341 -5.53 -31.15 -3.23
C SER A 341 -4.27 -30.70 -3.95
N TYR A 342 -3.65 -29.58 -3.52
CA TYR A 342 -2.37 -29.08 -4.03
C TYR A 342 -1.31 -30.18 -4.00
N TYR A 343 -0.92 -30.65 -2.80
CA TYR A 343 0.17 -31.64 -2.67
C TYR A 343 -0.21 -33.03 -3.20
N ASN A 344 -1.50 -33.35 -3.24
CA ASN A 344 -2.00 -34.65 -3.71
C ASN A 344 -2.34 -34.65 -5.20
N ASN A 345 -3.62 -34.50 -5.55
CA ASN A 345 -4.08 -34.71 -6.92
C ASN A 345 -3.50 -33.70 -7.90
N ASN A 346 -3.40 -32.42 -7.51
CA ASN A 346 -2.91 -31.37 -8.40
C ASN A 346 -1.42 -31.51 -8.68
N PHE A 347 -0.61 -31.88 -7.68
CA PHE A 347 0.81 -32.17 -7.93
C PHE A 347 1.01 -33.43 -8.80
N GLN A 348 0.11 -34.42 -8.73
CA GLN A 348 0.16 -35.55 -9.67
C GLN A 348 -0.18 -35.11 -11.10
N ASN A 349 -1.16 -34.21 -11.26
CA ASN A 349 -1.47 -33.61 -12.56
C ASN A 349 -0.28 -32.82 -13.11
N PHE A 350 0.46 -32.09 -12.25
CA PHE A 350 1.72 -31.44 -12.63
C PHE A 350 2.75 -32.42 -13.18
N VAL A 351 3.00 -33.53 -12.49
CA VAL A 351 3.92 -34.58 -12.96
C VAL A 351 3.45 -35.17 -14.30
N ASN A 352 2.16 -35.47 -14.44
CA ASN A 352 1.60 -35.99 -15.70
C ASN A 352 1.76 -34.99 -16.86
N TRP A 353 1.56 -33.71 -16.60
CA TRP A 353 1.73 -32.64 -17.59
C TRP A 353 3.18 -32.47 -18.03
N LEU A 354 4.14 -32.56 -17.09
CA LEU A 354 5.57 -32.59 -17.44
C LEU A 354 5.92 -33.79 -18.32
N GLN A 355 5.38 -34.98 -18.03
CA GLN A 355 5.61 -36.17 -18.86
C GLN A 355 5.05 -36.01 -20.29
N ALA A 356 3.96 -35.25 -20.44
CA ALA A 356 3.39 -34.91 -21.74
C ALA A 356 4.19 -33.83 -22.50
N ASN A 357 5.00 -33.03 -21.81
CA ASN A 357 5.74 -31.89 -22.37
C ASN A 357 7.27 -31.91 -22.09
N PRO A 358 7.98 -33.05 -22.26
CA PRO A 358 9.33 -33.25 -21.71
C PRO A 358 10.43 -32.39 -22.37
N ASN A 359 10.17 -31.86 -23.57
CA ASN A 359 11.12 -31.00 -24.29
C ASN A 359 10.87 -29.50 -24.04
N ARG A 360 9.78 -29.14 -23.37
CA ARG A 360 9.32 -27.76 -23.19
C ARG A 360 9.46 -27.28 -21.75
N PHE A 361 9.23 -28.17 -20.79
CA PHE A 361 9.24 -27.84 -19.37
C PHE A 361 10.03 -28.86 -18.56
N VAL A 362 10.86 -28.37 -17.64
CA VAL A 362 11.68 -29.20 -16.76
C VAL A 362 11.54 -28.72 -15.32
N CYS A 363 11.03 -29.57 -14.42
CA CYS A 363 11.09 -29.29 -12.99
C CYS A 363 12.48 -29.61 -12.44
N THR A 364 13.04 -28.69 -11.64
CA THR A 364 14.40 -28.73 -11.13
C THR A 364 14.50 -28.19 -9.71
N THR A 365 15.64 -28.40 -9.05
CA THR A 365 16.02 -27.63 -7.85
C THR A 365 16.81 -26.39 -8.26
N ILE A 366 16.79 -25.34 -7.44
CA ILE A 366 17.61 -24.14 -7.70
C ILE A 366 19.10 -24.50 -7.77
N GLU A 367 19.58 -25.42 -6.93
CA GLU A 367 20.98 -25.86 -6.95
C GLU A 367 21.34 -26.61 -8.24
N ASP A 368 20.47 -27.51 -8.74
CA ASP A 368 20.67 -28.15 -10.05
C ASP A 368 20.66 -27.11 -11.17
N TYR A 369 19.73 -26.16 -11.14
CA TYR A 369 19.66 -25.08 -12.13
C TYR A 369 20.95 -24.26 -12.14
N LEU A 370 21.41 -23.76 -10.98
CA LEU A 370 22.62 -22.93 -10.87
C LEU A 370 23.90 -23.72 -11.23
N GLN A 371 23.92 -25.04 -11.03
CA GLN A 371 25.01 -25.90 -11.46
C GLN A 371 25.05 -26.06 -12.99
N MET A 372 23.89 -26.09 -13.65
CA MET A 372 23.79 -26.17 -15.11
C MET A 372 23.96 -24.81 -15.80
N PHE A 373 23.43 -23.75 -15.19
CA PHE A 373 23.29 -22.41 -15.76
C PHE A 373 23.65 -21.33 -14.72
N PRO A 374 24.93 -21.27 -14.27
CA PRO A 374 25.37 -20.21 -13.38
C PRO A 374 25.28 -18.84 -14.08
N PRO A 375 24.95 -17.75 -13.37
CA PRO A 375 25.00 -16.41 -13.96
C PRO A 375 26.42 -16.03 -14.38
N ASP A 376 26.50 -15.16 -15.40
CA ASP A 376 27.77 -14.61 -15.84
C ASP A 376 28.44 -13.81 -14.70
N THR A 377 29.75 -14.00 -14.50
CA THR A 377 30.47 -13.36 -13.37
C THR A 377 30.46 -11.81 -13.37
N ASN A 378 30.19 -11.21 -14.53
CA ASN A 378 30.09 -9.76 -14.71
C ASN A 378 28.64 -9.25 -14.69
N ASP A 379 27.66 -10.16 -14.60
CA ASP A 379 26.24 -9.84 -14.52
C ASP A 379 25.86 -9.49 -13.08
N VAL A 380 26.21 -8.25 -12.70
CA VAL A 380 25.93 -7.68 -11.40
C VAL A 380 24.88 -6.59 -11.56
N ILE A 381 23.76 -6.74 -10.85
CA ILE A 381 22.59 -5.87 -10.95
C ILE A 381 22.30 -5.17 -9.62
N HIS A 382 21.50 -4.09 -9.69
CA HIS A 382 20.85 -3.51 -8.52
C HIS A 382 19.51 -4.20 -8.25
N ILE A 383 19.09 -4.26 -6.99
CA ILE A 383 17.77 -4.76 -6.59
C ILE A 383 17.21 -3.79 -5.55
N GLU A 384 15.95 -3.38 -5.71
CA GLU A 384 15.25 -2.52 -4.76
C GLU A 384 15.02 -3.28 -3.44
N ASP A 385 15.04 -2.55 -2.33
CA ASP A 385 14.61 -3.12 -1.05
C ASP A 385 13.13 -3.55 -1.16
N GLY A 386 12.71 -4.58 -0.42
CA GLY A 386 11.29 -4.92 -0.26
C GLY A 386 11.00 -6.39 0.04
N SER A 387 9.72 -6.72 0.21
CA SER A 387 9.23 -8.08 0.55
C SER A 387 8.51 -8.76 -0.62
N TRP A 388 8.01 -9.98 -0.45
CA TRP A 388 7.16 -10.62 -1.48
C TRP A 388 5.74 -10.05 -1.56
N SER A 389 5.07 -10.40 -2.66
CA SER A 389 3.67 -10.02 -2.87
C SER A 389 2.69 -10.46 -1.77
N GLY A 390 3.01 -11.54 -1.03
CA GLY A 390 2.13 -12.13 -0.01
C GLY A 390 1.96 -11.28 1.25
N ALA A 391 2.88 -10.35 1.52
CA ALA A 391 2.87 -9.55 2.75
C ALA A 391 2.42 -8.10 2.54
N ASP A 392 3.11 -7.35 1.65
CA ASP A 392 2.83 -5.92 1.40
C ASP A 392 2.81 -5.54 -0.08
N ASN A 393 2.68 -6.54 -0.97
CA ASN A 393 2.83 -6.41 -2.42
C ASN A 393 4.26 -6.11 -2.91
N GLY A 394 5.26 -6.11 -2.03
CA GLY A 394 6.64 -5.76 -2.33
C GLY A 394 6.93 -4.28 -2.16
N ASP A 395 6.39 -3.69 -1.10
CA ASP A 395 6.62 -2.30 -0.75
C ASP A 395 8.09 -2.08 -0.34
N PRO A 396 8.79 -1.09 -0.91
CA PRO A 396 10.23 -0.89 -0.66
C PRO A 396 10.55 -0.28 0.71
N GLU A 397 9.54 0.24 1.42
CA GLU A 397 9.66 0.75 2.78
C GLU A 397 9.26 -0.28 3.84
N PHE A 398 8.89 -1.51 3.44
CA PHE A 398 8.42 -2.57 4.32
C PHE A 398 7.22 -2.12 5.19
N LYS A 399 6.28 -1.35 4.61
CA LYS A 399 5.16 -0.72 5.35
C LYS A 399 4.31 -1.69 6.16
N LYS A 400 4.31 -2.98 5.86
CA LYS A 400 3.61 -3.99 6.68
C LYS A 400 4.22 -4.21 8.07
N TRP A 401 5.51 -3.93 8.24
CA TRP A 401 6.23 -3.98 9.53
C TRP A 401 6.70 -2.61 9.99
N LEU A 402 6.40 -1.56 9.22
CA LEU A 402 6.73 -0.17 9.47
C LEU A 402 5.52 0.73 9.23
N GLY A 403 4.34 0.28 9.65
CA GLY A 403 3.07 0.98 9.45
C GLY A 403 3.15 2.45 9.86
N ASP A 404 2.58 3.31 9.02
CA ASP A 404 2.56 4.74 9.29
C ASP A 404 1.70 5.06 10.52
N PRO A 405 2.01 6.15 11.27
CA PRO A 405 1.24 6.52 12.43
C PRO A 405 -0.21 6.82 12.06
N ASP A 406 -1.13 6.45 12.95
CA ASP A 406 -2.54 6.81 12.83
C ASP A 406 -2.77 8.33 12.96
N ALA A 407 -4.03 8.76 12.90
CA ALA A 407 -4.39 10.17 13.06
C ALA A 407 -3.97 10.77 14.43
N ASN A 408 -3.69 9.94 15.43
CA ASN A 408 -3.20 10.37 16.75
C ASN A 408 -1.66 10.39 16.81
N GLY A 409 -0.98 10.06 15.71
CA GLY A 409 0.47 10.00 15.63
C GLY A 409 1.07 8.74 16.27
N TYR A 410 0.29 7.68 16.49
CA TYR A 410 0.78 6.41 17.04
C TYR A 410 0.86 5.32 15.98
N SER A 411 1.98 4.60 15.95
CA SER A 411 2.11 3.35 15.19
C SER A 411 2.62 2.25 16.12
N PRO A 412 1.88 1.13 16.27
CA PRO A 412 2.33 -0.03 17.05
C PRO A 412 3.62 -0.65 16.48
N ASP A 413 3.74 -0.69 15.15
CA ASP A 413 4.92 -1.16 14.43
C ASP A 413 6.16 -0.34 14.78
N ARG A 414 6.06 0.99 14.61
CA ARG A 414 7.13 1.94 14.92
C ARG A 414 7.47 1.94 16.42
N ASN A 415 6.46 1.79 17.28
CA ASN A 415 6.66 1.62 18.72
C ASN A 415 7.51 0.38 19.03
N SER A 416 7.24 -0.76 18.39
CA SER A 416 8.00 -1.99 18.56
C SER A 416 9.47 -1.81 18.16
N TRP A 417 9.75 -1.15 17.03
CA TRP A 417 11.13 -0.84 16.62
C TRP A 417 11.86 0.10 17.60
N ALA A 418 11.16 1.10 18.16
CA ALA A 418 11.73 1.96 19.18
C ALA A 418 12.09 1.19 20.48
N VAL A 419 11.25 0.22 20.87
CA VAL A 419 11.51 -0.64 22.03
C VAL A 419 12.67 -1.60 21.75
N LEU A 420 12.70 -2.24 20.58
CA LEU A 420 13.81 -3.12 20.19
C LEU A 420 15.14 -2.40 20.10
N THR A 421 15.16 -1.17 19.57
CA THR A 421 16.37 -0.34 19.48
C THR A 421 17.01 -0.14 20.86
N ALA A 422 16.19 0.14 21.88
CA ALA A 422 16.67 0.28 23.26
C ALA A 422 17.10 -1.07 23.87
N ALA A 423 16.27 -2.11 23.73
CA ALA A 423 16.56 -3.44 24.26
C ALA A 423 17.87 -4.00 23.71
N LYS A 424 18.12 -3.81 22.41
CA LYS A 424 19.36 -4.21 21.75
C LYS A 424 20.59 -3.56 22.38
N ASN A 425 20.59 -2.25 22.60
CA ASN A 425 21.76 -1.56 23.20
C ASN A 425 22.10 -2.14 24.60
N PHE A 426 21.09 -2.40 25.43
CA PHE A 426 21.31 -3.04 26.74
C PHE A 426 21.89 -4.44 26.62
N VAL A 427 21.31 -5.28 25.76
CA VAL A 427 21.73 -6.67 25.56
C VAL A 427 23.14 -6.74 24.98
N GLU A 428 23.45 -5.95 23.95
CA GLU A 428 24.79 -5.91 23.34
C GLU A 428 25.85 -5.44 24.34
N THR A 429 25.54 -4.45 25.18
CA THR A 429 26.48 -4.00 26.22
C THR A 429 26.76 -5.10 27.23
N ALA A 430 25.72 -5.81 27.67
CA ALA A 430 25.90 -6.95 28.58
C ALA A 430 26.68 -8.09 27.90
N LEU A 431 26.44 -8.34 26.62
CA LEU A 431 27.11 -9.36 25.83
C LEU A 431 28.59 -9.03 25.61
N ALA A 432 28.93 -7.77 25.33
CA ALA A 432 30.31 -7.32 25.18
C ALA A 432 31.14 -7.52 26.46
N ASN A 433 30.52 -7.32 27.63
CA ASN A 433 31.19 -7.50 28.92
C ASN A 433 31.24 -8.96 29.38
N TYR A 434 30.15 -9.72 29.18
CA TYR A 434 30.01 -11.08 29.72
C TYR A 434 29.40 -12.04 28.69
N PRO A 435 30.10 -12.38 27.61
CA PRO A 435 29.55 -13.15 26.50
C PRO A 435 29.09 -14.56 26.89
N ASN A 436 29.65 -15.15 27.95
CA ASN A 436 29.28 -16.52 28.38
C ASN A 436 28.32 -16.55 29.57
N ASN A 437 27.84 -15.39 30.06
CA ASN A 437 26.94 -15.36 31.20
C ASN A 437 25.56 -15.93 30.83
N PRO A 438 24.98 -16.88 31.60
CA PRO A 438 23.70 -17.50 31.25
C PRO A 438 22.53 -16.51 31.13
N ASN A 439 22.45 -15.51 32.00
CA ASN A 439 21.39 -14.50 31.93
C ASN A 439 21.54 -13.61 30.70
N VAL A 440 22.78 -13.29 30.31
CA VAL A 440 23.07 -12.52 29.09
C VAL A 440 22.72 -13.32 27.85
N GLN A 441 23.06 -14.60 27.79
CA GLN A 441 22.67 -15.50 26.70
C GLN A 441 21.15 -15.67 26.62
N GLN A 442 20.48 -15.77 27.77
CA GLN A 442 19.02 -15.81 27.80
C GLN A 442 18.41 -14.49 27.34
N ALA A 443 18.95 -13.34 27.76
CA ALA A 443 18.50 -12.03 27.30
C ALA A 443 18.72 -11.82 25.79
N LEU A 444 19.81 -12.35 25.25
CA LEU A 444 20.06 -12.38 23.81
C LEU A 444 19.00 -13.18 23.08
N ASN A 445 18.64 -14.38 23.57
CA ASN A 445 17.50 -15.09 23.00
C ASN A 445 16.27 -14.18 23.02
N TYR A 446 15.95 -13.55 24.17
CA TYR A 446 14.76 -12.69 24.30
C TYR A 446 14.74 -11.58 23.24
N LEU A 447 15.88 -10.96 22.97
CA LEU A 447 16.02 -10.00 21.87
C LEU A 447 15.72 -10.64 20.51
N LEU A 448 16.27 -11.82 20.21
CA LEU A 448 16.09 -12.48 18.92
C LEU A 448 14.64 -12.90 18.63
N VAL A 449 13.90 -13.41 19.63
CA VAL A 449 12.48 -13.72 19.42
C VAL A 449 11.62 -12.46 19.32
N ALA A 450 12.02 -11.37 19.98
CA ALA A 450 11.33 -10.09 19.89
C ALA A 450 11.35 -9.50 18.47
N GLN A 451 12.24 -10.00 17.60
CA GLN A 451 12.41 -9.61 16.19
C GLN A 451 11.54 -10.42 15.23
N SER A 452 10.68 -11.33 15.70
CA SER A 452 9.77 -12.15 14.87
C SER A 452 8.85 -11.25 14.05
N SER A 453 8.89 -11.34 12.72
CA SER A 453 8.08 -10.48 11.85
C SER A 453 6.57 -10.66 12.07
N ASP A 454 6.16 -11.83 12.57
CA ASP A 454 4.77 -12.17 12.93
C ASP A 454 4.15 -11.21 13.95
N TYR A 455 4.97 -10.63 14.83
CA TYR A 455 4.49 -9.75 15.89
C TYR A 455 3.97 -8.41 15.36
N TRP A 456 4.43 -7.98 14.19
CA TRP A 456 3.90 -6.85 13.43
C TRP A 456 2.83 -7.31 12.42
N TYR A 457 2.96 -8.53 11.88
CA TYR A 457 2.06 -8.98 10.82
C TYR A 457 0.59 -9.01 11.27
N TRP A 458 0.32 -9.28 12.54
CA TRP A 458 -1.02 -9.31 13.11
C TRP A 458 -1.42 -8.02 13.83
N ASP A 459 -0.93 -6.86 13.34
CA ASP A 459 -1.17 -5.56 13.95
C ASP A 459 -2.65 -5.32 14.34
N GLY A 460 -2.86 -4.81 15.56
CA GLY A 460 -4.18 -4.53 16.15
C GLY A 460 -5.02 -5.78 16.48
N SER A 461 -4.61 -6.97 16.05
CA SER A 461 -5.38 -8.20 16.25
C SER A 461 -5.41 -8.61 17.71
N LEU A 462 -6.55 -9.19 18.12
CA LEU A 462 -6.78 -9.66 19.50
C LEU A 462 -6.54 -8.56 20.55
N ASN A 463 -6.95 -7.33 20.26
CA ASN A 463 -6.74 -6.15 21.12
C ASN A 463 -5.24 -5.84 21.37
N GLY A 464 -4.42 -5.94 20.33
CA GLY A 464 -3.00 -5.59 20.37
C GLY A 464 -2.13 -6.54 21.20
N ILE A 465 -2.55 -7.80 21.36
CA ILE A 465 -1.73 -8.82 22.03
C ILE A 465 -0.44 -9.05 21.25
N TRP A 466 -0.49 -9.11 19.92
CA TRP A 466 0.67 -9.33 19.06
C TRP A 466 1.67 -8.18 19.12
N ASP A 467 1.17 -6.94 19.01
CA ASP A 467 1.94 -5.69 19.08
C ASP A 467 2.69 -5.54 20.41
N SER A 468 2.23 -6.22 21.45
CA SER A 468 2.83 -6.18 22.78
C SER A 468 3.96 -7.22 22.95
N HIS A 469 4.12 -8.20 22.06
CA HIS A 469 5.15 -9.23 22.19
C HIS A 469 6.59 -8.71 22.11
N PRO A 470 6.95 -7.77 21.21
CA PRO A 470 8.27 -7.15 21.22
C PRO A 470 8.57 -6.51 22.57
N THR A 471 7.59 -5.80 23.15
CA THR A 471 7.71 -5.20 24.49
C THR A 471 7.85 -6.24 25.60
N ARG A 472 7.05 -7.33 25.58
CA ARG A 472 7.16 -8.41 26.57
C ARG A 472 8.55 -9.01 26.56
N ALA A 473 9.05 -9.34 25.37
CA ALA A 473 10.35 -9.97 25.21
C ALA A 473 11.50 -9.02 25.61
N ALA A 474 11.44 -7.75 25.17
CA ALA A 474 12.39 -6.71 25.56
C ALA A 474 12.46 -6.49 27.08
N ASN A 475 11.31 -6.43 27.75
CA ASN A 475 11.27 -6.26 29.21
C ASN A 475 11.91 -7.44 29.95
N GLN A 476 11.71 -8.67 29.47
CA GLN A 476 12.35 -9.86 30.03
C GLN A 476 13.86 -9.86 29.78
N ALA A 477 14.29 -9.50 28.56
CA ALA A 477 15.71 -9.35 28.24
C ALA A 477 16.40 -8.39 29.22
N PHE A 478 15.82 -7.21 29.43
CA PHE A 478 16.34 -6.22 30.38
C PHE A 478 16.35 -6.75 31.81
N THR A 479 15.25 -7.37 32.26
CA THR A 479 15.11 -7.86 33.64
C THR A 479 16.21 -8.85 34.03
N LEU A 480 16.64 -9.70 33.08
CA LEU A 480 17.71 -10.68 33.28
C LEU A 480 19.08 -10.05 33.49
N ILE A 481 19.34 -8.89 32.88
CA ILE A 481 20.67 -8.25 32.84
C ILE A 481 20.76 -6.97 33.68
N GLN A 482 19.65 -6.43 34.19
CA GLN A 482 19.63 -5.16 34.92
C GLN A 482 20.55 -5.11 36.15
N ASN A 483 20.78 -6.26 36.79
CA ASN A 483 21.64 -6.37 37.98
C ASN A 483 23.12 -6.66 37.65
N ILE A 484 23.46 -6.79 36.37
CA ILE A 484 24.83 -7.02 35.93
C ILE A 484 25.54 -5.68 35.77
N SER A 485 26.59 -5.45 36.56
CA SER A 485 27.43 -4.27 36.42
C SER A 485 28.29 -4.40 35.16
N VAL A 486 28.11 -3.47 34.22
CA VAL A 486 28.81 -3.43 32.94
C VAL A 486 29.54 -2.11 32.77
N ILE A 487 30.62 -2.13 32.00
CA ILE A 487 31.27 -0.93 31.48
C ILE A 487 30.71 -0.70 30.08
N ASP A 488 30.23 0.52 29.82
CA ASP A 488 29.65 0.84 28.53
C ASP A 488 30.73 1.28 27.54
N ASN A 489 31.05 0.40 26.59
CA ASN A 489 31.89 0.67 25.43
C ASN A 489 31.13 0.36 24.13
N THR A 490 29.81 0.17 24.22
CA THR A 490 28.99 -0.16 23.07
C THR A 490 28.59 1.15 22.40
N PRO A 491 28.78 1.31 21.09
CA PRO A 491 28.30 2.51 20.42
C PRO A 491 26.76 2.56 20.42
N PRO A 492 26.16 3.75 20.19
CA PRO A 492 24.70 3.87 20.09
C PRO A 492 24.07 2.89 19.12
N THR A 493 22.88 2.38 19.45
CA THR A 493 22.07 1.63 18.50
C THR A 493 21.26 2.59 17.65
N ILE A 494 21.35 2.46 16.32
CA ILE A 494 20.59 3.24 15.34
C ILE A 494 19.70 2.27 14.54
N PHE A 495 18.40 2.54 14.50
CA PHE A 495 17.47 1.87 13.59
C PHE A 495 17.69 2.36 12.15
N SER A 496 17.43 1.51 11.16
CA SER A 496 17.59 1.89 9.74
C SER A 496 16.86 3.20 9.42
N PRO A 497 17.54 4.25 8.92
CA PRO A 497 16.88 5.51 8.62
C PRO A 497 15.80 5.35 7.55
N GLN A 498 14.65 5.96 7.83
CA GLN A 498 13.49 5.99 6.96
C GLN A 498 13.29 7.42 6.43
N ARG A 499 12.51 7.56 5.35
CA ARG A 499 12.17 8.87 4.78
C ARG A 499 10.67 9.02 4.56
N ASP A 500 10.23 10.25 4.38
CA ASP A 500 8.84 10.61 4.10
C ASP A 500 8.79 12.00 3.43
N PRO A 501 8.29 12.13 2.19
CA PRO A 501 7.79 11.06 1.31
C PRO A 501 8.90 10.09 0.83
N TYR A 502 8.51 8.95 0.27
CA TYR A 502 9.42 7.99 -0.38
C TYR A 502 9.99 8.55 -1.69
N ASN A 503 9.15 9.23 -2.48
CA ASN A 503 9.52 9.86 -3.75
C ASN A 503 9.44 11.39 -3.68
N PRO A 504 10.34 12.06 -2.94
CA PRO A 504 10.32 13.51 -2.88
C PRO A 504 10.46 14.12 -4.26
N GLY A 505 9.55 15.03 -4.61
CA GLY A 505 9.51 15.66 -5.93
C GLY A 505 9.18 14.74 -7.10
N GLY A 506 8.77 13.50 -6.80
CA GLY A 506 8.20 12.54 -7.73
C GLY A 506 6.73 12.31 -7.41
N THR A 507 6.22 11.14 -7.77
CA THR A 507 4.84 10.72 -7.48
C THR A 507 4.81 9.47 -6.61
N GLU A 508 3.74 9.34 -5.83
CA GLU A 508 3.36 8.11 -5.13
C GLU A 508 1.89 7.82 -5.44
N PHE A 509 1.62 6.68 -6.06
CA PHE A 509 0.30 6.31 -6.58
C PHE A 509 -0.27 7.35 -7.56
N GLY A 510 0.59 8.00 -8.35
CA GLY A 510 0.23 9.09 -9.25
C GLY A 510 -0.05 10.43 -8.56
N ILE A 511 0.08 10.51 -7.23
CA ILE A 511 -0.07 11.74 -6.45
C ILE A 511 1.29 12.42 -6.34
N GLN A 512 1.35 13.70 -6.67
CA GLN A 512 2.59 14.48 -6.61
C GLN A 512 3.04 14.69 -5.16
N GLN A 513 4.34 14.52 -4.93
CA GLN A 513 4.95 14.65 -3.61
C GLN A 513 5.80 15.93 -3.48
N PRO A 514 5.99 16.45 -2.25
CA PRO A 514 6.88 17.58 -2.01
C PRO A 514 8.35 17.21 -2.29
N ASN A 515 9.16 18.17 -2.73
CA ASN A 515 10.61 17.98 -2.87
C ASN A 515 11.33 17.88 -1.52
N ASN A 516 10.75 18.47 -0.48
CA ASN A 516 11.29 18.38 0.86
C ASN A 516 10.85 17.07 1.47
N PHE A 517 11.76 16.43 2.21
CA PHE A 517 11.49 15.15 2.85
C PHE A 517 12.11 15.10 4.23
N LYS A 518 11.40 14.44 5.13
CA LYS A 518 11.82 14.15 6.48
C LYS A 518 12.61 12.85 6.48
N VAL A 519 13.83 12.88 7.01
CA VAL A 519 14.55 11.66 7.40
C VAL A 519 14.32 11.42 8.89
N TRP A 520 13.97 10.20 9.26
CA TRP A 520 13.73 9.82 10.66
C TRP A 520 14.31 8.45 11.01
N THR A 521 14.62 8.23 12.29
CA THR A 521 15.17 6.98 12.84
C THR A 521 14.93 6.89 14.36
N TYR A 522 15.16 5.71 14.95
CA TYR A 522 15.28 5.53 16.40
C TYR A 522 16.75 5.43 16.80
N VAL A 523 17.15 6.17 17.82
CA VAL A 523 18.51 6.10 18.38
C VAL A 523 18.45 5.94 19.89
N PHE A 524 19.23 5.02 20.42
CA PHE A 524 19.33 4.79 21.85
C PHE A 524 20.75 4.42 22.26
N ASP A 525 21.17 4.99 23.38
CA ASP A 525 22.31 4.52 24.14
C ASP A 525 22.01 4.59 25.65
N ARG A 526 22.39 3.55 26.38
CA ARG A 526 22.10 3.43 27.83
C ARG A 526 22.87 4.46 28.67
N SER A 527 24.02 4.95 28.20
CA SER A 527 24.79 6.00 28.87
C SER A 527 24.31 7.41 28.53
N GLY A 528 23.35 7.52 27.59
CA GLY A 528 22.86 8.78 27.07
C GLY A 528 23.55 9.17 25.76
N LEU A 529 22.91 10.08 25.02
CA LEU A 529 23.37 10.54 23.72
C LEU A 529 23.92 11.96 23.83
N LYS A 530 25.13 12.17 23.29
CA LYS A 530 25.77 13.47 23.16
C LYS A 530 25.32 14.22 21.89
N SER A 531 25.17 13.51 20.77
CA SER A 531 24.66 14.09 19.52
C SER A 531 24.06 13.03 18.61
N VAL A 532 23.04 13.42 17.85
CA VAL A 532 22.49 12.64 16.74
C VAL A 532 22.36 13.56 15.54
N LYS A 533 23.04 13.23 14.45
CA LYS A 533 23.15 14.08 13.26
C LYS A 533 22.79 13.31 12.00
N LEU A 534 22.07 13.97 11.11
CA LEU A 534 21.97 13.55 9.72
C LEU A 534 23.19 14.08 8.97
N LYS A 535 23.83 13.19 8.22
CA LYS A 535 24.89 13.52 7.25
C LYS A 535 24.30 13.28 5.87
N TYR A 536 24.28 14.28 5.01
CA TYR A 536 23.84 14.12 3.63
C TYR A 536 24.78 14.83 2.65
N ARG A 537 24.82 14.37 1.40
CA ARG A 537 25.64 14.97 0.35
C ARG A 537 24.95 14.86 -1.00
N ILE A 538 25.48 15.58 -1.98
CA ILE A 538 24.90 15.69 -3.31
C ILE A 538 25.78 14.93 -4.29
N ASP A 539 25.15 14.07 -5.09
CA ASP A 539 25.76 13.50 -6.28
C ASP A 539 25.82 14.57 -7.39
N LEU A 540 26.99 14.69 -8.03
CA LEU A 540 27.31 15.81 -8.91
C LEU A 540 26.67 15.70 -10.30
N ASP A 541 26.47 14.49 -10.82
CA ASP A 541 25.93 14.26 -12.17
C ASP A 541 24.51 13.64 -12.17
N GLY A 542 24.04 13.24 -10.98
CA GLY A 542 22.74 12.63 -10.75
C GLY A 542 22.70 11.14 -11.04
N VAL A 543 23.86 10.46 -11.12
CA VAL A 543 24.00 9.06 -11.51
C VAL A 543 24.92 8.34 -10.55
N ASN A 544 24.37 7.41 -9.77
CA ASN A 544 25.20 6.42 -9.08
C ASN A 544 25.82 5.47 -10.13
N SER A 545 27.12 5.64 -10.37
CA SER A 545 27.88 4.91 -11.38
C SER A 545 28.33 3.55 -10.88
N LYS A 546 27.97 2.48 -11.61
CA LYS A 546 28.49 1.12 -11.37
C LYS A 546 30.02 0.97 -11.48
N HIS A 547 30.72 2.01 -11.97
CA HIS A 547 32.16 2.03 -12.14
C HIS A 547 32.90 2.66 -10.94
N SER A 548 32.15 3.13 -9.95
CA SER A 548 32.61 3.84 -8.76
C SER A 548 32.01 3.21 -7.51
N ILE A 549 32.48 3.66 -6.34
CA ILE A 549 31.87 3.37 -5.03
C ILE A 549 31.72 4.66 -4.20
N ASP A 550 31.75 5.81 -4.87
CA ASP A 550 31.77 7.12 -4.22
C ASP A 550 30.48 7.31 -3.42
N ASN A 551 29.31 6.98 -4.00
CA ASN A 551 28.00 7.05 -3.32
C ASN A 551 27.87 6.05 -2.16
N GLU A 552 28.48 4.88 -2.27
CA GLU A 552 28.34 3.80 -1.28
C GLU A 552 29.27 3.91 -0.08
N THR A 553 30.25 4.82 -0.10
CA THR A 553 31.25 4.94 0.97
C THR A 553 31.17 6.26 1.74
N TYR A 554 31.43 6.21 3.05
CA TYR A 554 31.51 7.41 3.89
C TYR A 554 32.65 8.33 3.45
N ALA A 555 33.73 7.77 2.87
CA ALA A 555 34.85 8.55 2.36
C ALA A 555 34.45 9.39 1.13
N GLY A 556 33.52 8.90 0.31
CA GLY A 556 33.15 9.55 -0.94
C GLY A 556 34.27 9.52 -1.97
N GLY A 557 34.16 10.42 -2.94
CA GLY A 557 35.17 10.61 -3.97
C GLY A 557 34.81 11.77 -4.90
N SER A 558 35.19 11.67 -6.17
CA SER A 558 35.03 12.77 -7.15
C SER A 558 33.61 12.93 -7.67
N GLU A 559 32.73 11.96 -7.48
CA GLU A 559 31.34 11.98 -7.98
C GLU A 559 30.37 12.66 -7.00
N VAL A 560 30.78 12.91 -5.76
CA VAL A 560 29.93 13.42 -4.68
C VAL A 560 30.55 14.62 -3.97
N THR A 561 29.73 15.46 -3.35
CA THR A 561 30.21 16.56 -2.49
C THR A 561 30.69 16.06 -1.12
N ASP A 562 31.33 16.95 -0.35
CA ASP A 562 31.53 16.73 1.08
C ASP A 562 30.19 16.57 1.82
N TRP A 563 30.23 15.86 2.95
CA TRP A 563 29.07 15.68 3.83
C TRP A 563 28.65 17.00 4.47
N ILE A 564 27.36 17.32 4.35
CA ILE A 564 26.68 18.37 5.09
C ILE A 564 26.07 17.73 6.34
N GLU A 565 26.22 18.38 7.49
CA GLU A 565 25.71 17.89 8.77
C GLU A 565 24.54 18.73 9.27
N ILE A 566 23.50 18.09 9.77
CA ILE A 566 22.38 18.75 10.46
C ILE A 566 22.06 17.98 11.74
N ASP A 567 21.89 18.69 12.86
CA ASP A 567 21.42 18.10 14.11
C ASP A 567 19.97 17.61 13.97
N MET A 568 19.69 16.40 14.47
CA MET A 568 18.35 15.83 14.43
C MET A 568 17.58 16.13 15.72
N ILE A 569 16.26 16.34 15.57
CA ILE A 569 15.36 16.64 16.69
C ILE A 569 14.85 15.32 17.28
N GLY A 570 15.14 15.08 18.57
CA GLY A 570 14.70 13.90 19.30
C GLY A 570 13.37 14.10 20.04
N ILE A 571 12.37 13.27 19.75
CA ILE A 571 11.06 13.26 20.43
C ILE A 571 10.80 11.93 21.14
N SER A 572 10.08 12.00 22.26
CA SER A 572 9.59 10.83 23.00
C SER A 572 8.10 10.66 22.74
N GLN A 573 7.69 9.48 22.28
CA GLN A 573 6.29 9.10 22.17
C GLN A 573 5.95 8.01 23.19
N PRO A 574 4.79 8.09 23.88
CA PRO A 574 4.36 7.04 24.80
C PRO A 574 4.16 5.70 24.06
N SER A 575 4.23 4.59 24.80
CA SER A 575 3.81 3.28 24.27
C SER A 575 2.38 3.00 24.68
N HIS A 576 1.61 2.32 23.82
CA HIS A 576 0.26 1.85 24.15
C HIS A 576 0.22 0.34 24.42
N THR A 577 1.37 -0.35 24.37
CA THR A 577 1.44 -1.80 24.60
C THR A 577 1.13 -2.18 26.05
N ASN A 578 0.65 -3.41 26.25
CA ASN A 578 0.51 -4.00 27.58
C ASN A 578 1.26 -5.35 27.65
N PRO A 579 2.39 -5.43 28.37
CA PRO A 579 2.92 -4.44 29.32
C PRO A 579 3.52 -3.19 28.64
N GLN A 580 3.71 -2.14 29.44
CA GLN A 580 4.48 -0.96 29.04
C GLN A 580 5.97 -1.29 28.97
N PRO A 581 6.74 -0.70 28.03
CA PRO A 581 8.17 -0.94 27.91
C PRO A 581 8.92 -0.29 29.07
N LEU A 582 9.94 -0.99 29.58
CA LEU A 582 10.86 -0.43 30.58
C LEU A 582 11.77 0.66 29.97
N PHE A 583 12.14 0.49 28.70
CA PHE A 583 12.93 1.44 27.93
C PHE A 583 12.42 1.51 26.49
N LYS A 584 12.46 2.71 25.91
CA LYS A 584 12.07 2.99 24.53
C LYS A 584 12.99 4.06 23.95
N ALA A 585 13.46 3.85 22.72
CA ALA A 585 14.27 4.81 22.01
C ALA A 585 13.47 6.08 21.66
N LYS A 586 14.16 7.21 21.54
CA LYS A 586 13.57 8.44 20.97
C LYS A 586 13.56 8.35 19.46
N GLU A 587 12.52 8.90 18.85
CA GLU A 587 12.53 9.16 17.41
C GLU A 587 13.36 10.41 17.17
N TYR A 588 14.32 10.34 16.25
CA TYR A 588 15.09 11.48 15.77
C TYR A 588 14.69 11.76 14.33
N PHE A 589 14.43 13.02 14.00
CA PHE A 589 14.10 13.41 12.64
C PHE A 589 14.65 14.79 12.26
N VAL A 590 14.79 15.03 10.96
CA VAL A 590 15.08 16.34 10.37
C VAL A 590 14.58 16.40 8.94
N GLU A 591 14.23 17.60 8.45
CA GLU A 591 13.79 17.81 7.07
C GLU A 591 14.96 18.27 6.19
N ILE A 592 15.16 17.62 5.04
CA ILE A 592 16.02 18.11 3.96
C ILE A 592 15.16 18.98 3.03
N THR A 593 15.64 20.18 2.74
CA THR A 593 14.90 21.17 1.93
C THR A 593 15.76 21.80 0.85
N GLY A 594 15.11 22.32 -0.19
CA GLY A 594 15.76 23.20 -1.19
C GLY A 594 16.49 22.48 -2.32
N TYR A 595 16.29 21.16 -2.48
CA TYR A 595 16.84 20.38 -3.59
C TYR A 595 15.75 19.98 -4.57
N SER A 596 16.11 19.94 -5.86
CA SER A 596 15.26 19.49 -6.96
C SER A 596 16.15 18.92 -8.06
N ASN A 597 15.75 17.80 -8.66
CA ASN A 597 16.55 17.05 -9.64
C ASN A 597 17.95 16.70 -9.13
N LYS A 598 18.02 16.15 -7.92
CA LYS A 598 19.28 15.77 -7.28
C LYS A 598 19.20 14.36 -6.71
N LEU A 599 20.26 13.59 -6.92
CA LEU A 599 20.52 12.38 -6.16
C LEU A 599 21.24 12.77 -4.88
N ILE A 600 20.71 12.31 -3.74
CA ILE A 600 21.20 12.62 -2.39
C ILE A 600 21.51 11.31 -1.68
N ASP A 601 22.72 11.22 -1.15
CA ASP A 601 23.11 10.17 -0.22
C ASP A 601 22.95 10.71 1.20
N TYR A 602 22.49 9.89 2.15
CA TYR A 602 22.38 10.27 3.55
C TYR A 602 22.58 9.10 4.52
N TYR A 603 23.10 9.40 5.71
CA TYR A 603 23.19 8.47 6.84
C TYR A 603 23.09 9.21 8.17
N VAL A 604 22.81 8.49 9.25
CA VAL A 604 22.74 9.04 10.61
C VAL A 604 24.01 8.67 11.38
N GLU A 605 24.62 9.67 12.02
CA GLU A 605 25.73 9.50 12.96
C GLU A 605 25.26 9.83 14.38
N ALA A 606 25.52 8.94 15.33
CA ALA A 606 25.21 9.15 16.73
C ALA A 606 26.47 9.00 17.59
N VAL A 607 26.58 9.84 18.61
CA VAL A 607 27.67 9.83 19.59
C VAL A 607 27.06 9.74 20.99
N ASP A 608 27.54 8.80 21.80
CA ASP A 608 27.10 8.65 23.19
C ASP A 608 27.83 9.58 24.17
N SER A 609 27.51 9.48 25.45
CA SER A 609 28.15 10.24 26.53
C SER A 609 29.63 9.89 26.76
N PHE A 610 30.12 8.80 26.18
CA PHE A 610 31.50 8.30 26.29
C PHE A 610 32.31 8.44 24.99
N ASP A 611 31.80 9.19 24.02
CA ASP A 611 32.41 9.43 22.70
C ASP A 611 32.51 8.17 21.80
N ASN A 612 31.73 7.12 22.07
CA ASN A 612 31.55 6.04 21.11
C ASN A 612 30.67 6.51 19.95
N VAL A 613 31.06 6.17 18.71
CA VAL A 613 30.40 6.63 17.49
C VAL A 613 29.72 5.47 16.77
N ALA A 614 28.46 5.65 16.41
CA ALA A 614 27.71 4.77 15.51
C ALA A 614 27.34 5.50 14.22
N ARG A 615 27.32 4.76 13.10
CA ARG A 615 26.82 5.23 11.81
C ARG A 615 25.84 4.23 11.24
N SER A 616 24.71 4.70 10.74
CA SER A 616 23.79 3.87 9.95
C SER A 616 24.37 3.56 8.57
N GLU A 617 23.74 2.64 7.86
CA GLU A 617 23.94 2.53 6.41
C GLU A 617 23.68 3.86 5.69
N ILE A 618 24.29 3.98 4.51
CA ILE A 618 23.99 5.06 3.56
C ILE A 618 22.72 4.67 2.81
N LYS A 619 21.78 5.60 2.72
CA LYS A 619 20.56 5.52 1.93
C LYS A 619 20.63 6.58 0.83
N GLU A 620 19.98 6.29 -0.29
CA GLU A 620 20.02 7.14 -1.48
C GLU A 620 18.60 7.51 -1.87
N VAL A 621 18.41 8.74 -2.36
CA VAL A 621 17.12 9.23 -2.83
C VAL A 621 17.30 10.22 -3.96
N TRP A 622 16.51 10.05 -5.03
CA TRP A 622 16.34 11.07 -6.05
C TRP A 622 15.23 12.01 -5.62
N VAL A 623 15.57 13.30 -5.49
CA VAL A 623 14.61 14.39 -5.31
C VAL A 623 14.24 14.92 -6.69
N GLY A 624 12.99 14.76 -7.10
CA GLY A 624 12.49 15.20 -8.40
C GLY A 624 12.23 16.71 -8.50
N SER A 625 11.61 17.13 -9.61
CA SER A 625 11.42 18.56 -9.94
C SER A 625 10.12 19.15 -9.45
N SER A 626 9.16 18.34 -8.99
CA SER A 626 7.80 18.82 -8.76
C SER A 626 7.66 19.52 -7.41
N SER A 627 7.41 20.82 -7.42
CA SER A 627 6.98 21.56 -6.22
C SER A 627 5.53 21.22 -5.78
N GLY A 628 5.05 20.01 -6.05
CA GLY A 628 3.65 19.62 -5.94
C GLY A 628 3.29 18.84 -4.69
N GLY A 629 4.05 19.00 -3.61
CA GLY A 629 3.53 18.83 -2.26
C GLY A 629 3.38 20.20 -1.63
N THR A 630 2.22 20.47 -1.04
CA THR A 630 1.86 21.69 -0.34
C THR A 630 2.83 22.00 0.81
N GLN A 631 3.92 22.70 0.52
CA GLN A 631 4.64 23.46 1.51
C GLN A 631 3.82 24.74 1.80
N ASN A 632 3.00 24.73 2.85
CA ASN A 632 2.33 25.94 3.33
C ASN A 632 3.34 26.86 4.04
N ARG A 633 4.27 27.47 3.28
CA ARG A 633 5.14 28.56 3.74
C ARG A 633 4.32 29.69 4.37
N VAL A 634 3.13 29.90 3.82
CA VAL A 634 2.12 30.83 4.29
C VAL A 634 1.03 30.04 5.02
N SER A 635 0.72 30.43 6.25
CA SER A 635 -0.32 29.81 7.08
C SER A 635 -1.10 30.90 7.85
N TRP A 636 -2.20 30.54 8.49
CA TRP A 636 -2.94 31.47 9.35
C TRP A 636 -3.56 30.77 10.56
N ILE A 637 -3.87 31.56 11.60
CA ILE A 637 -4.47 31.08 12.85
C ILE A 637 -5.63 32.01 13.25
N PRO A 638 -6.81 31.47 13.61
CA PRO A 638 -7.17 30.04 13.61
C PRO A 638 -7.24 29.47 12.19
N GLU A 639 -6.98 28.18 12.04
CA GLU A 639 -6.92 27.48 10.74
C GLU A 639 -8.24 27.58 9.97
N ASN A 640 -9.36 27.48 10.71
CA ASN A 640 -10.73 27.66 10.22
C ASN A 640 -11.36 28.90 10.87
N PRO A 641 -11.01 30.11 10.42
CA PRO A 641 -11.49 31.34 11.05
C PRO A 641 -12.94 31.61 10.66
N THR A 642 -13.73 32.11 11.61
CA THR A 642 -15.05 32.71 11.39
C THR A 642 -14.92 34.22 11.18
N ARG A 643 -15.98 34.88 10.70
CA ARG A 643 -16.01 36.36 10.59
C ARG A 643 -15.77 37.06 11.94
N ASN A 644 -15.94 36.37 13.06
CA ASN A 644 -15.73 36.93 14.39
C ASN A 644 -14.28 36.80 14.88
N ASP A 645 -13.43 36.06 14.17
CA ASP A 645 -12.07 35.79 14.58
C ASP A 645 -11.09 36.85 14.07
N THR A 646 -10.10 37.18 14.91
CA THR A 646 -8.89 37.87 14.45
C THR A 646 -7.92 36.84 13.90
N ILE A 647 -7.56 36.98 12.62
CA ILE A 647 -6.72 36.02 11.91
C ILE A 647 -5.27 36.49 11.95
N THR A 648 -4.37 35.62 12.40
CA THR A 648 -2.92 35.83 12.35
C THR A 648 -2.33 35.09 11.15
N ILE A 649 -1.96 35.80 10.10
CA ILE A 649 -1.23 35.26 8.95
C ILE A 649 0.26 35.17 9.30
N LYS A 650 0.90 34.05 8.96
CA LYS A 650 2.32 33.76 9.16
C LYS A 650 2.99 33.42 7.83
N VAL A 651 4.20 33.93 7.60
CA VAL A 651 5.08 33.49 6.51
C VAL A 651 6.38 33.00 7.12
N LEU A 652 6.70 31.73 6.91
CA LEU A 652 7.89 31.08 7.44
C LEU A 652 9.08 31.27 6.49
N ASN A 653 10.29 31.10 7.04
CA ASN A 653 11.55 31.08 6.29
C ASN A 653 11.75 32.32 5.40
N SER A 654 11.54 33.51 5.95
CA SER A 654 11.85 34.79 5.30
C SER A 654 13.05 35.47 5.95
N SER A 655 14.03 35.87 5.14
CA SER A 655 15.18 36.69 5.56
C SER A 655 14.95 38.19 5.36
N ILE A 656 13.81 38.57 4.76
CA ILE A 656 13.43 39.95 4.45
C ILE A 656 12.00 40.25 4.90
N GLY A 657 11.70 41.53 5.12
CA GLY A 657 10.34 42.01 5.40
C GLY A 657 9.39 41.81 4.21
N ALA A 658 8.08 41.83 4.49
CA ALA A 658 7.05 41.75 3.46
C ALA A 658 5.80 42.55 3.84
N LYS A 659 4.91 42.70 2.87
CA LYS A 659 3.56 43.21 3.02
C LYS A 659 2.57 42.13 2.61
N LEU A 660 1.45 42.08 3.31
CA LEU A 660 0.28 41.35 2.86
C LEU A 660 -0.42 42.19 1.79
N HIS A 661 -0.49 41.68 0.57
CA HIS A 661 -1.27 42.30 -0.50
C HIS A 661 -2.60 41.57 -0.60
N TRP A 662 -3.70 42.21 -0.19
CA TRP A 662 -4.96 41.51 0.04
C TRP A 662 -6.21 42.30 -0.36
N GLY A 663 -7.29 41.55 -0.57
CA GLY A 663 -8.62 42.01 -0.91
C GLY A 663 -9.68 41.07 -0.34
N VAL A 664 -10.95 41.46 -0.47
CA VAL A 664 -12.07 40.66 0.03
C VAL A 664 -13.04 40.33 -1.09
N ASN A 665 -13.83 39.26 -0.90
CA ASN A 665 -14.91 38.84 -1.80
C ASN A 665 -14.52 38.87 -3.29
N ASN A 666 -13.29 38.43 -3.62
CA ASN A 666 -12.85 38.40 -5.01
C ASN A 666 -13.83 37.58 -5.87
N SER A 667 -13.85 37.77 -7.18
CA SER A 667 -14.50 36.87 -8.14
C SER A 667 -13.55 36.66 -9.32
N GLY A 668 -12.95 35.48 -9.39
CA GLY A 668 -11.72 35.28 -10.19
C GLY A 668 -10.63 36.28 -9.75
N ASN A 669 -10.04 36.98 -10.73
CA ASN A 669 -8.97 37.96 -10.50
C ASN A 669 -9.49 39.37 -10.10
N GLN A 670 -10.80 39.54 -9.91
CA GLN A 670 -11.40 40.83 -9.54
C GLN A 670 -11.56 40.91 -8.02
N TRP A 671 -10.70 41.67 -7.35
CA TRP A 671 -10.74 41.86 -5.90
C TRP A 671 -11.70 43.00 -5.53
N GLN A 672 -12.31 42.96 -4.34
CA GLN A 672 -12.98 44.13 -3.77
C GLN A 672 -12.06 44.77 -2.73
N THR A 673 -11.99 46.10 -2.74
CA THR A 673 -11.23 46.86 -1.75
C THR A 673 -11.79 46.61 -0.35
N PRO A 674 -10.98 46.13 0.60
CA PRO A 674 -11.41 46.01 1.99
C PRO A 674 -11.79 47.40 2.52
N HIS A 675 -12.94 47.50 3.18
CA HIS A 675 -13.40 48.73 3.79
C HIS A 675 -12.40 49.20 4.85
N GLN A 676 -12.22 50.51 5.01
CA GLN A 676 -11.20 51.09 5.90
C GLN A 676 -11.32 50.63 7.37
N VAL A 677 -12.51 50.16 7.77
CA VAL A 677 -12.74 49.55 9.09
C VAL A 677 -11.90 48.29 9.35
N TYR A 678 -11.44 47.60 8.31
CA TYR A 678 -10.62 46.40 8.39
C TYR A 678 -9.12 46.64 8.20
N TRP A 679 -8.70 47.89 7.97
CA TRP A 679 -7.31 48.22 7.69
C TRP A 679 -6.46 48.15 8.95
N THR A 680 -5.27 47.57 8.83
CA THR A 680 -4.25 47.59 9.89
C THR A 680 -3.39 48.85 9.78
N LEU A 681 -2.65 49.17 10.84
CA LEU A 681 -1.79 50.35 10.86
C LEU A 681 -0.77 50.31 9.69
N GLY A 682 -0.67 51.40 8.94
CA GLY A 682 0.22 51.50 7.78
C GLY A 682 -0.33 50.90 6.49
N THR A 683 -1.59 50.43 6.47
CA THR A 683 -2.24 49.94 5.26
C THR A 683 -2.43 51.07 4.23
N THR A 684 -2.14 50.79 2.96
CA THR A 684 -2.31 51.72 1.84
C THR A 684 -3.01 51.06 0.66
N LEU A 685 -3.65 51.86 -0.20
CA LEU A 685 -4.16 51.35 -1.48
C LEU A 685 -2.98 50.94 -2.37
N PHE A 686 -3.06 49.74 -2.93
CA PHE A 686 -2.08 49.33 -3.94
C PHE A 686 -2.21 50.25 -5.17
N ASN A 687 -1.07 50.74 -5.67
CA ASN A 687 -0.96 51.74 -6.75
C ASN A 687 -1.80 53.02 -6.54
N GLY A 688 -2.22 53.32 -5.30
CA GLY A 688 -3.01 54.51 -4.98
C GLY A 688 -4.49 54.47 -5.36
N SER A 689 -4.95 53.42 -6.06
CA SER A 689 -6.34 53.31 -6.56
C SER A 689 -7.09 52.05 -6.13
N GLY A 690 -6.40 51.01 -5.64
CA GLY A 690 -7.02 49.69 -5.43
C GLY A 690 -7.19 48.89 -6.75
N PRO A 691 -7.88 47.74 -6.74
CA PRO A 691 -8.85 47.28 -5.72
C PRO A 691 -8.24 46.48 -4.55
N SER A 692 -6.93 46.23 -4.55
CA SER A 692 -6.24 45.59 -3.43
C SER A 692 -5.56 46.62 -2.52
N ILE A 693 -5.25 46.22 -1.29
CA ILE A 693 -4.52 47.02 -0.32
C ILE A 693 -3.23 46.30 0.08
N GLU A 694 -2.25 47.07 0.54
CA GLU A 694 -1.03 46.52 1.14
C GLU A 694 -0.95 46.86 2.62
N SER A 695 -0.82 45.85 3.46
CA SER A 695 -0.64 45.96 4.90
C SER A 695 0.75 45.46 5.30
N PRO A 696 1.61 46.27 5.94
CA PRO A 696 2.94 45.83 6.38
C PRO A 696 2.86 44.65 7.36
N MET A 697 3.72 43.63 7.18
CA MET A 697 3.86 42.53 8.14
C MET A 697 4.94 42.83 9.19
N ASN A 698 4.78 42.28 10.39
CA ASN A 698 5.80 42.33 11.44
C ASN A 698 6.83 41.22 11.23
N GLY A 699 8.12 41.54 11.38
CA GLY A 699 9.23 40.59 11.25
C GLY A 699 10.11 40.84 10.00
N PRO A 700 10.93 39.87 9.59
CA PRO A 700 11.03 38.52 10.17
C PRO A 700 11.60 38.54 11.60
N ASP A 701 11.14 37.64 12.45
CA ASP A 701 11.73 37.41 13.78
C ASP A 701 13.03 36.60 13.70
N SER A 702 13.62 36.24 14.85
CA SER A 702 14.87 35.46 14.91
C SER A 702 14.79 34.07 14.25
N ASN A 703 13.57 33.56 14.01
CA ASN A 703 13.32 32.28 13.34
C ASN A 703 12.90 32.48 11.88
N GLY A 704 13.04 33.69 11.33
CA GLY A 704 12.65 33.99 9.95
C GLY A 704 11.13 34.08 9.73
N THR A 705 10.33 34.31 10.78
CA THR A 705 8.87 34.34 10.66
C THR A 705 8.31 35.76 10.54
N LEU A 706 7.51 36.01 9.50
CA LEU A 706 6.70 37.23 9.35
C LEU A 706 5.28 36.99 9.86
N THR A 707 4.65 37.99 10.47
CA THR A 707 3.27 37.89 10.97
C THR A 707 2.43 39.14 10.71
N LEU A 708 1.13 38.97 10.46
CA LEU A 708 0.16 40.06 10.42
C LEU A 708 -1.18 39.60 10.97
N LYS A 709 -1.85 40.45 11.76
CA LYS A 709 -3.21 40.20 12.24
C LYS A 709 -4.23 41.00 11.43
N ILE A 710 -5.26 40.35 10.90
CA ILE A 710 -6.37 40.97 10.16
C ILE A 710 -7.73 40.51 10.73
N GLY A 711 -8.80 41.26 10.46
CA GLY A 711 -10.13 41.02 11.04
C GLY A 711 -10.29 41.53 12.47
N PRO A 712 -11.39 41.20 13.18
CA PRO A 712 -12.49 40.34 12.72
C PRO A 712 -13.33 40.99 11.62
N PHE A 713 -13.81 40.16 10.70
CA PHE A 713 -14.55 40.52 9.49
C PHE A 713 -16.08 40.56 9.69
N ASN A 714 -16.52 41.05 10.85
CA ASN A 714 -17.91 41.06 11.31
C ASN A 714 -18.54 42.46 11.34
N LYS A 715 -18.00 43.41 10.57
CA LYS A 715 -18.43 44.80 10.59
C LYS A 715 -19.53 45.05 9.53
N PRO A 716 -20.63 45.75 9.88
CA PRO A 716 -21.76 45.95 8.96
C PRO A 716 -21.42 46.80 7.73
N GLU A 717 -20.32 47.56 7.75
CA GLU A 717 -19.86 48.42 6.66
C GLU A 717 -19.48 47.64 5.39
N GLN A 718 -19.05 46.39 5.53
CA GLN A 718 -18.78 45.50 4.40
C GLN A 718 -18.89 44.05 4.86
N VAL A 719 -19.83 43.33 4.24
CA VAL A 719 -19.95 41.88 4.40
C VAL A 719 -18.75 41.22 3.71
N VAL A 720 -17.95 40.45 4.46
CA VAL A 720 -16.78 39.74 3.94
C VAL A 720 -16.98 38.24 4.12
N ASN A 721 -17.11 37.52 3.01
CA ASN A 721 -17.30 36.06 2.97
C ASN A 721 -15.98 35.32 2.74
N ARG A 722 -14.97 36.01 2.16
CA ARG A 722 -13.61 35.50 1.99
C ARG A 722 -12.57 36.61 1.91
N VAL A 723 -11.34 36.29 2.29
CA VAL A 723 -10.13 37.09 2.07
C VAL A 723 -9.28 36.40 1.00
N ALA A 724 -8.81 37.13 0.00
CA ALA A 724 -7.79 36.67 -0.94
C ALA A 724 -6.52 37.51 -0.77
N PHE A 725 -5.36 36.87 -0.77
CA PHE A 725 -4.09 37.56 -0.52
C PHE A 725 -2.88 36.89 -1.16
N VAL A 726 -1.83 37.68 -1.33
CA VAL A 726 -0.48 37.25 -1.74
C VAL A 726 0.55 37.95 -0.86
N ILE A 727 1.78 37.43 -0.82
CA ILE A 727 2.88 38.05 -0.06
C ILE A 727 3.75 38.87 -1.02
N HIS A 728 3.90 40.17 -0.74
CA HIS A 728 4.79 41.07 -1.48
C HIS A 728 6.02 41.37 -0.63
N PHE A 729 7.17 40.79 -1.00
CA PHE A 729 8.43 40.97 -0.26
C PHE A 729 9.10 42.30 -0.58
N ASN A 730 9.92 42.81 0.35
CA ASN A 730 10.61 44.10 0.21
C ASN A 730 11.61 44.17 -0.96
N ASP A 731 11.99 43.03 -1.55
CA ASP A 731 12.80 42.94 -2.77
C ASP A 731 11.95 42.96 -4.06
N ASN A 732 10.65 43.28 -3.95
CA ASN A 732 9.64 43.27 -5.01
C ASN A 732 9.29 41.90 -5.60
N LYS A 733 9.66 40.79 -4.94
CA LYS A 733 9.15 39.45 -5.31
C LYS A 733 7.79 39.17 -4.69
N TRP A 734 7.05 38.26 -5.34
CA TRP A 734 5.68 37.92 -4.97
C TRP A 734 5.55 36.41 -4.72
N ASP A 735 4.84 36.05 -3.66
CA ASP A 735 4.37 34.68 -3.40
C ASP A 735 2.85 34.65 -3.53
N ASN A 736 2.39 34.08 -4.63
CA ASN A 736 0.98 34.02 -5.03
C ASN A 736 0.44 32.59 -5.08
N ASN A 737 0.98 31.68 -4.27
CA ASN A 737 0.51 30.29 -4.21
C ASN A 737 0.46 29.62 -5.60
N ASN A 738 1.56 29.68 -6.36
CA ASN A 738 1.67 29.14 -7.72
C ASN A 738 0.59 29.67 -8.69
N GLY A 739 0.20 30.94 -8.54
CA GLY A 739 -0.79 31.60 -9.41
C GLY A 739 -2.25 31.44 -8.96
N GLN A 740 -2.51 30.90 -7.76
CA GLN A 740 -3.86 30.69 -7.23
C GLN A 740 -4.29 31.71 -6.17
N ASP A 741 -3.36 32.53 -5.65
CA ASP A 741 -3.51 33.36 -4.44
C ASP A 741 -3.92 32.54 -3.19
N TYR A 742 -3.61 33.06 -2.00
CA TYR A 742 -4.07 32.44 -0.75
C TYR A 742 -5.49 32.90 -0.43
N HIS A 743 -6.31 32.00 0.10
CA HIS A 743 -7.72 32.25 0.36
C HIS A 743 -8.11 31.83 1.78
N ILE A 744 -8.77 32.72 2.51
CA ILE A 744 -9.37 32.44 3.81
C ILE A 744 -10.89 32.55 3.69
N TYR A 745 -11.59 31.50 4.07
CA TYR A 745 -13.06 31.41 4.01
C TYR A 745 -13.63 31.44 5.42
N PHE A 746 -14.75 32.17 5.60
CA PHE A 746 -15.35 32.32 6.93
C PHE A 746 -16.57 31.43 7.19
N ASP A 747 -17.05 30.71 6.17
CA ASP A 747 -18.36 30.03 6.18
C ASP A 747 -18.31 28.60 5.54
N GLY A 748 -17.29 27.78 5.82
CA GLY A 748 -17.30 26.33 5.52
C GLY A 748 -16.93 25.91 4.08
N GLY A 749 -16.16 26.72 3.36
CA GLY A 749 -15.64 26.37 2.03
C GLY A 749 -14.19 25.89 2.08
N THR A 750 -13.99 24.57 2.08
CA THR A 750 -12.79 23.81 1.67
C THR A 750 -11.50 23.86 2.54
N SER A 751 -11.44 23.04 3.62
CA SER A 751 -10.38 22.03 3.90
C SER A 751 -10.58 21.29 5.25
N THR A 752 -10.62 19.94 5.20
CA THR A 752 -10.33 18.94 6.28
C THR A 752 -10.88 19.15 7.70
N HIS A 753 -12.17 19.44 7.86
CA HIS A 753 -12.89 19.23 9.13
C HIS A 753 -13.51 17.82 9.17
N GLN A 754 -13.28 17.05 10.24
CA GLN A 754 -13.93 15.76 10.45
C GLN A 754 -15.22 15.93 11.27
N PHE A 755 -16.33 15.41 10.76
CA PHE A 755 -17.59 15.41 11.52
C PHE A 755 -17.54 14.44 12.70
N LEU A 756 -17.95 14.91 13.88
CA LEU A 756 -18.05 14.12 15.09
C LEU A 756 -19.49 13.60 15.25
N MET A 757 -19.67 12.28 15.34
CA MET A 757 -20.99 11.66 15.52
C MET A 757 -21.30 11.43 17.02
N ASP A 758 -21.49 12.50 17.79
CA ASP A 758 -21.68 12.46 19.25
C ASP A 758 -23.13 12.71 19.71
N GLY A 759 -24.05 12.88 18.77
CA GLY A 759 -25.48 13.15 19.02
C GLY A 759 -25.77 14.61 19.31
N LYS A 760 -24.86 15.52 18.97
CA LYS A 760 -25.01 16.98 19.01
C LYS A 760 -24.76 17.55 17.62
N LEU A 761 -25.20 18.78 17.40
CA LEU A 761 -24.99 19.43 16.12
C LEU A 761 -23.51 19.77 15.95
N ASP A 762 -22.92 19.36 14.82
CA ASP A 762 -21.54 19.73 14.49
C ASP A 762 -21.40 21.26 14.38
N SER A 763 -20.29 21.79 14.87
CA SER A 763 -20.00 23.22 14.91
C SER A 763 -19.98 23.89 13.53
N THR A 764 -19.70 23.14 12.47
CA THR A 764 -19.68 23.66 11.08
C THR A 764 -21.01 23.48 10.35
N ALA A 765 -21.96 22.73 10.92
CA ALA A 765 -23.23 22.43 10.29
C ALA A 765 -24.08 23.69 10.10
N ARG A 766 -24.41 24.00 8.84
CA ARG A 766 -25.29 25.13 8.51
C ARG A 766 -26.75 24.69 8.54
N LYS A 767 -27.61 25.47 9.19
CA LYS A 767 -29.07 25.34 9.05
C LYS A 767 -29.47 25.77 7.64
N ILE A 768 -29.92 24.83 6.82
CA ILE A 768 -30.31 25.11 5.43
C ILE A 768 -31.81 25.33 5.28
N ALA A 769 -32.63 24.76 6.16
CA ALA A 769 -34.08 24.98 6.18
C ALA A 769 -34.65 24.87 7.60
N THR A 770 -35.80 25.49 7.81
CA THR A 770 -36.60 25.33 9.04
C THR A 770 -38.09 25.39 8.71
N ASN A 771 -38.89 24.52 9.31
CA ASN A 771 -40.35 24.56 9.21
C ASN A 771 -41.02 23.88 10.41
N GLN A 772 -42.03 24.53 11.02
CA GLN A 772 -42.80 23.99 12.17
C GLN A 772 -41.91 23.38 13.28
N ASN A 773 -40.82 24.05 13.63
CA ASN A 773 -39.80 23.61 14.59
C ASN A 773 -39.00 22.36 14.20
N VAL A 774 -39.01 21.98 12.92
CA VAL A 774 -38.10 21.00 12.32
C VAL A 774 -37.00 21.78 11.62
N ASP A 775 -35.76 21.64 12.09
CA ASP A 775 -34.60 22.25 11.45
C ASP A 775 -33.83 21.20 10.66
N LEU A 776 -33.44 21.54 9.44
CA LEU A 776 -32.55 20.72 8.63
C LEU A 776 -31.20 21.41 8.51
N TYR A 777 -30.16 20.71 8.93
CA TYR A 777 -28.77 21.14 8.84
C TYR A 777 -28.00 20.25 7.87
N ALA A 778 -27.02 20.81 7.19
CA ALA A 778 -26.11 20.05 6.34
C ALA A 778 -24.75 20.73 6.24
N ASP A 779 -23.71 19.97 5.91
CA ASP A 779 -22.37 20.48 5.62
C ASP A 779 -21.59 19.54 4.69
N TRP A 780 -20.50 20.04 4.09
CA TRP A 780 -19.66 19.30 3.15
C TRP A 780 -18.18 19.59 3.38
N ASN A 781 -17.41 18.57 3.77
CA ASN A 781 -15.97 18.71 4.05
C ASN A 781 -15.07 18.32 2.87
N GLY A 782 -15.64 17.98 1.71
CA GLY A 782 -14.93 17.53 0.51
C GLY A 782 -14.86 16.00 0.35
N THR A 783 -15.16 15.22 1.40
CA THR A 783 -15.15 13.75 1.37
C THR A 783 -16.48 13.16 1.86
N GLU A 784 -16.97 13.65 3.00
CA GLU A 784 -18.23 13.24 3.61
C GLU A 784 -19.26 14.37 3.55
N PHE A 785 -20.52 13.99 3.32
CA PHE A 785 -21.66 14.88 3.39
C PHE A 785 -22.39 14.69 4.72
N TYR A 786 -22.47 15.76 5.52
CA TYR A 786 -23.11 15.78 6.82
C TYR A 786 -24.56 16.24 6.71
N VAL A 787 -25.46 15.58 7.42
CA VAL A 787 -26.85 16.00 7.61
C VAL A 787 -27.26 15.85 9.07
N ALA A 788 -28.11 16.76 9.55
CA ALA A 788 -28.67 16.66 10.90
C ALA A 788 -30.05 17.31 11.06
N THR A 789 -30.80 16.85 12.06
CA THR A 789 -32.10 17.39 12.51
C THR A 789 -32.33 17.02 13.98
N GLN A 790 -33.37 17.56 14.62
CA GLN A 790 -33.78 17.10 15.95
C GLN A 790 -34.13 15.61 15.95
N SER A 791 -33.68 14.87 16.98
CA SER A 791 -33.86 13.41 17.08
C SER A 791 -35.30 12.97 17.37
N ALA A 792 -35.59 11.68 17.15
CA ALA A 792 -36.86 11.05 17.47
C ALA A 792 -37.19 11.14 18.96
N GLN A 793 -36.18 11.02 19.84
CA GLN A 793 -36.33 11.23 21.27
C GLN A 793 -36.80 12.66 21.59
N SER A 794 -36.28 13.67 20.87
CA SER A 794 -36.66 15.07 21.06
C SER A 794 -38.02 15.41 20.47
N GLN A 795 -38.45 14.69 19.43
CA GLN A 795 -39.67 14.97 18.67
C GLN A 795 -40.86 14.07 19.06
N SER A 796 -40.62 12.97 19.79
CA SER A 796 -41.61 11.92 20.08
C SER A 796 -42.30 11.37 18.82
N LYS A 797 -41.56 11.30 17.70
CA LYS A 797 -42.02 10.90 16.36
C LYS A 797 -40.86 10.26 15.62
N ASP A 798 -41.15 9.40 14.64
CA ASP A 798 -40.10 8.84 13.79
C ASP A 798 -39.60 9.90 12.82
N VAL A 799 -38.28 9.98 12.66
CA VAL A 799 -37.60 11.03 11.90
C VAL A 799 -36.86 10.42 10.71
N PHE A 800 -37.00 11.04 9.55
CA PHE A 800 -36.28 10.65 8.34
C PHE A 800 -35.61 11.87 7.72
N ILE A 801 -34.32 11.76 7.39
CA ILE A 801 -33.61 12.71 6.51
C ILE A 801 -33.41 12.03 5.16
N PHE A 802 -34.02 12.57 4.11
CA PHE A 802 -33.91 12.06 2.74
C PHE A 802 -32.81 12.80 1.99
N VAL A 803 -31.93 12.05 1.33
CA VAL A 803 -30.86 12.58 0.46
C VAL A 803 -31.11 12.10 -0.96
N SER A 804 -31.02 12.99 -1.94
CA SER A 804 -31.16 12.65 -3.36
C SER A 804 -30.21 13.48 -4.22
N ASP A 805 -29.55 12.88 -5.22
CA ASP A 805 -28.75 13.59 -6.23
C ASP A 805 -29.61 14.20 -7.36
N SER A 806 -30.88 13.80 -7.47
CA SER A 806 -31.83 14.34 -8.44
C SER A 806 -33.28 14.22 -7.99
N LEU A 807 -34.13 15.13 -8.47
CA LEU A 807 -35.56 15.12 -8.18
C LEU A 807 -36.26 14.07 -9.04
N ARG A 808 -36.83 13.05 -8.39
CA ARG A 808 -37.40 11.85 -9.02
C ARG A 808 -38.90 11.69 -8.71
N ASN A 809 -39.52 10.63 -9.23
CA ASN A 809 -40.91 10.30 -8.96
C ASN A 809 -41.14 9.93 -7.49
N LEU A 810 -42.38 10.13 -7.02
CA LEU A 810 -42.82 9.71 -5.69
C LEU A 810 -42.78 8.17 -5.54
N ILE A 811 -42.28 7.69 -4.41
CA ILE A 811 -42.35 6.30 -3.95
C ILE A 811 -43.03 6.26 -2.57
N ASN A 812 -43.44 5.08 -2.09
CA ASN A 812 -44.07 4.98 -0.76
C ASN A 812 -43.08 5.45 0.32
N ALA A 813 -43.59 6.13 1.35
CA ALA A 813 -42.76 6.52 2.50
C ALA A 813 -42.11 5.29 3.16
N PRO A 814 -40.89 5.41 3.70
CA PRO A 814 -40.16 4.29 4.30
C PRO A 814 -40.86 3.77 5.57
N TRP A 815 -40.47 2.58 6.04
CA TRP A 815 -40.98 1.94 7.27
C TRP A 815 -42.52 1.88 7.36
N ALA A 816 -43.16 1.52 6.24
CA ALA A 816 -44.61 1.35 6.13
C ALA A 816 -45.42 2.58 6.61
N LYS A 817 -44.86 3.78 6.53
CA LYS A 817 -45.58 5.02 6.83
C LYS A 817 -46.58 5.37 5.72
N THR A 818 -47.63 6.10 6.06
CA THR A 818 -48.64 6.55 5.10
C THR A 818 -48.12 7.73 4.28
N GLY A 819 -48.46 7.77 2.99
CA GLY A 819 -48.04 8.83 2.07
C GLY A 819 -46.84 8.41 1.21
N ARG A 820 -46.35 9.36 0.42
CA ARG A 820 -45.29 9.15 -0.55
C ARG A 820 -44.21 10.22 -0.42
N VAL A 821 -42.99 9.87 -0.77
CA VAL A 821 -41.84 10.78 -0.76
C VAL A 821 -41.12 10.66 -2.10
N ALA A 822 -40.61 11.78 -2.63
CA ALA A 822 -39.81 11.78 -3.85
C ALA A 822 -38.61 10.85 -3.68
N GLN A 823 -38.35 9.99 -4.67
CA GLN A 823 -37.33 8.95 -4.56
C GLN A 823 -35.96 9.54 -4.18
N TRP A 824 -35.41 8.99 -3.11
CA TRP A 824 -34.10 9.28 -2.53
C TRP A 824 -33.04 8.30 -3.05
N ILE A 825 -31.77 8.66 -2.88
CA ILE A 825 -30.62 7.74 -3.07
C ILE A 825 -30.27 7.03 -1.77
N ALA A 826 -30.45 7.72 -0.65
CA ALA A 826 -30.24 7.20 0.69
C ALA A 826 -31.12 8.00 1.66
N PHE A 827 -31.47 7.40 2.80
CA PHE A 827 -32.09 8.13 3.89
C PHE A 827 -31.53 7.70 5.24
N LEU A 828 -31.50 8.64 6.19
CA LEU A 828 -31.17 8.40 7.59
C LEU A 828 -32.47 8.33 8.39
N GLY A 829 -32.78 7.17 8.97
CA GLY A 829 -33.97 6.96 9.80
C GLY A 829 -33.64 6.96 11.29
N ASN A 830 -34.56 7.45 12.12
CA ASN A 830 -34.49 7.39 13.58
C ASN A 830 -35.88 7.05 14.18
N GLU A 831 -35.95 5.92 14.88
CA GLU A 831 -37.17 5.37 15.47
C GLU A 831 -37.43 5.96 16.86
N SER A 832 -38.67 6.38 17.13
CA SER A 832 -39.04 7.02 18.40
C SER A 832 -39.27 6.07 19.57
N THR A 833 -39.45 4.77 19.34
CA THR A 833 -39.74 3.80 20.41
C THR A 833 -38.51 3.43 21.24
N ASN A 834 -37.35 3.35 20.59
CA ASN A 834 -36.09 2.86 21.15
C ASN A 834 -34.89 3.78 20.82
N ASN A 835 -35.14 4.89 20.12
CA ASN A 835 -34.15 5.84 19.61
C ASN A 835 -33.09 5.22 18.67
N TRP A 836 -33.39 4.07 18.06
CA TRP A 836 -32.52 3.44 17.07
C TRP A 836 -32.38 4.33 15.84
N SER A 837 -31.18 4.38 15.24
CA SER A 837 -30.95 5.13 14.00
C SER A 837 -30.02 4.39 13.05
N GLY A 838 -30.21 4.60 11.75
CA GLY A 838 -29.38 3.98 10.72
C GLY A 838 -29.67 4.53 9.32
N TRP A 839 -28.67 4.42 8.45
CA TRP A 839 -28.77 4.71 7.02
C TRP A 839 -29.43 3.56 6.27
N PHE A 840 -30.12 3.87 5.17
CA PHE A 840 -30.81 2.90 4.30
C PHE A 840 -30.61 3.24 2.84
N ASP A 841 -30.70 2.21 1.99
CA ASP A 841 -30.41 2.23 0.55
C ASP A 841 -28.98 2.66 0.23
N PHE A 842 -28.04 2.50 1.19
CA PHE A 842 -26.65 2.95 1.09
C PHE A 842 -25.68 1.83 0.64
N ASN A 843 -24.73 2.19 -0.22
CA ASN A 843 -23.54 1.41 -0.59
C ASN A 843 -22.23 2.12 -0.20
N GLY A 844 -22.31 3.40 0.20
CA GLY A 844 -21.17 4.21 0.61
C GLY A 844 -20.74 4.02 2.07
N ILE A 845 -19.60 4.62 2.44
CA ILE A 845 -19.16 4.70 3.84
C ILE A 845 -20.06 5.69 4.57
N VAL A 846 -20.65 5.26 5.68
CA VAL A 846 -21.61 6.05 6.48
C VAL A 846 -21.28 6.01 7.96
N ARG A 847 -21.68 7.06 8.69
CA ARG A 847 -21.68 7.11 10.16
C ARG A 847 -22.97 7.80 10.62
N ASN A 848 -23.50 7.45 11.79
CA ASN A 848 -24.65 8.14 12.39
C ASN A 848 -24.69 7.95 13.90
N THR A 849 -25.30 8.92 14.59
CA THR A 849 -25.62 8.88 16.02
C THR A 849 -26.95 9.59 16.26
N ALA A 850 -27.73 9.13 17.24
CA ALA A 850 -28.95 9.79 17.70
C ALA A 850 -28.87 10.14 19.19
N GLY A 851 -28.64 11.41 19.50
CA GLY A 851 -28.68 12.00 20.84
C GLY A 851 -29.83 12.99 20.97
N GLN A 852 -29.52 14.25 21.32
CA GLN A 852 -30.47 15.37 21.18
C GLN A 852 -30.71 15.70 19.69
N ILE A 853 -29.68 15.47 18.88
CA ILE A 853 -29.68 15.62 17.43
C ILE A 853 -29.54 14.24 16.81
N LEU A 854 -30.30 14.01 15.73
CA LEU A 854 -30.04 12.95 14.78
C LEU A 854 -29.06 13.50 13.75
N GLU A 855 -27.90 12.89 13.65
CA GLU A 855 -26.87 13.28 12.69
C GLU A 855 -26.29 12.06 11.97
N GLY A 856 -25.78 12.30 10.77
CA GLY A 856 -25.05 11.29 10.03
C GLY A 856 -24.20 11.86 8.91
N THR A 857 -23.17 11.11 8.55
CA THR A 857 -22.34 11.34 7.37
C THR A 857 -22.55 10.25 6.33
N ILE A 858 -22.45 10.63 5.05
CA ILE A 858 -22.41 9.72 3.91
C ILE A 858 -21.33 10.15 2.91
N ASN A 859 -20.51 9.21 2.46
CA ASN A 859 -19.60 9.43 1.33
C ASN A 859 -20.36 9.28 0.00
N LEU A 860 -20.67 10.40 -0.64
CA LEU A 860 -21.48 10.44 -1.86
C LEU A 860 -20.80 9.80 -3.07
N ASN A 861 -19.46 9.84 -3.17
CA ASN A 861 -18.75 9.20 -4.26
C ASN A 861 -18.81 7.67 -4.16
N SER A 862 -18.67 7.13 -2.95
CA SER A 862 -18.85 5.70 -2.71
C SER A 862 -20.30 5.25 -2.91
N GLU A 863 -21.27 6.13 -2.61
CA GLU A 863 -22.70 5.84 -2.81
C GLU A 863 -23.09 5.83 -4.30
N LEU A 864 -22.65 6.84 -5.05
CA LEU A 864 -23.14 7.09 -6.41
C LEU A 864 -22.14 6.68 -7.51
N GLY A 865 -20.90 6.36 -7.14
CA GLY A 865 -19.77 6.17 -8.06
C GLY A 865 -19.22 7.48 -8.66
N TYR A 866 -19.72 8.63 -8.19
CA TYR A 866 -19.27 9.97 -8.56
C TYR A 866 -19.64 10.96 -7.45
N THR A 867 -18.92 12.07 -7.31
CA THR A 867 -19.33 13.18 -6.42
C THR A 867 -20.29 14.12 -7.17
N PRO A 868 -21.58 14.20 -6.79
CA PRO A 868 -22.49 15.14 -7.42
C PRO A 868 -22.11 16.57 -7.07
N SER A 869 -22.40 17.52 -7.97
CA SER A 869 -22.14 18.95 -7.69
C SER A 869 -23.16 19.56 -6.71
N LYS A 870 -24.27 18.86 -6.47
CA LYS A 870 -25.37 19.26 -5.60
C LYS A 870 -26.20 18.06 -5.14
N VAL A 871 -26.90 18.20 -4.03
CA VAL A 871 -27.86 17.23 -3.50
C VAL A 871 -29.16 17.93 -3.10
N TYR A 872 -30.21 17.15 -2.93
CA TYR A 872 -31.54 17.58 -2.55
C TYR A 872 -31.91 16.91 -1.24
N LEU A 873 -32.42 17.70 -0.29
CA LEU A 873 -32.69 17.24 1.06
C LEU A 873 -34.12 17.55 1.52
N ALA A 874 -34.69 16.64 2.31
CA ALA A 874 -35.93 16.87 3.05
C ALA A 874 -35.93 16.08 4.36
N VAL A 875 -36.65 16.58 5.36
CA VAL A 875 -36.92 15.90 6.63
C VAL A 875 -38.41 15.61 6.75
N GLY A 876 -38.77 14.40 7.17
CA GLY A 876 -40.15 14.02 7.49
C GLY A 876 -40.28 13.51 8.92
N LEU A 877 -41.28 14.02 9.66
CA LEU A 877 -41.68 13.54 10.99
C LEU A 877 -43.00 12.76 10.89
N TYR A 878 -42.96 11.47 11.17
CA TYR A 878 -44.11 10.58 11.08
C TYR A 878 -44.58 10.10 12.46
N GLN A 879 -45.86 9.76 12.58
CA GLN A 879 -46.36 9.09 13.78
C GLN A 879 -45.68 7.71 13.95
N THR A 880 -45.37 7.36 15.20
CA THR A 880 -44.56 6.19 15.58
C THR A 880 -45.11 4.84 15.07
N GLN A 881 -46.43 4.65 15.09
CA GLN A 881 -47.04 3.39 14.65
C GLN A 881 -46.89 3.14 13.14
N ASP A 882 -46.90 1.87 12.73
CA ASP A 882 -47.01 1.49 11.32
C ASP A 882 -48.28 2.11 10.70
N GLY A 883 -48.17 2.59 9.46
CA GLY A 883 -49.23 3.39 8.83
C GLY A 883 -49.39 4.80 9.40
N GLY A 884 -48.50 5.26 10.29
CA GLY A 884 -48.48 6.64 10.78
C GLY A 884 -48.38 7.67 9.65
N SER A 885 -49.13 8.76 9.75
CA SER A 885 -49.13 9.84 8.76
C SER A 885 -48.03 10.88 9.01
N LEU A 886 -47.60 11.56 7.95
CA LEU A 886 -46.68 12.69 8.02
C LEU A 886 -47.31 13.82 8.86
N GLN A 887 -46.64 14.20 9.94
CA GLN A 887 -47.10 15.24 10.86
C GLN A 887 -46.52 16.61 10.51
N SER A 888 -45.24 16.63 10.17
CA SER A 888 -44.51 17.83 9.77
C SER A 888 -43.29 17.44 8.94
N GLN A 889 -42.81 18.38 8.13
CA GLN A 889 -41.66 18.19 7.26
C GLN A 889 -40.84 19.48 7.18
N CYS A 890 -39.60 19.38 6.69
CA CYS A 890 -38.77 20.51 6.35
C CYS A 890 -38.02 20.22 5.04
N PRO A 891 -38.10 21.06 4.00
CA PRO A 891 -38.88 22.29 3.84
C PRO A 891 -40.40 22.16 3.96
N ALA A 892 -41.12 23.28 3.99
CA ALA A 892 -42.57 23.31 4.06
C ALA A 892 -43.21 22.71 2.79
N GLY A 893 -44.15 21.78 2.97
CA GLY A 893 -44.92 21.19 1.89
C GLY A 893 -46.28 21.83 1.65
N ASN A 894 -47.03 21.28 0.69
CA ASN A 894 -48.34 21.75 0.26
C ASN A 894 -49.50 21.25 1.16
N GLY A 895 -49.21 20.36 2.13
CA GLY A 895 -50.16 19.86 3.11
C GLY A 895 -50.99 18.64 2.68
N ASN A 896 -50.65 17.97 1.57
CA ASN A 896 -51.35 16.77 1.11
C ASN A 896 -50.86 15.45 1.76
N GLY A 897 -49.82 15.50 2.59
CA GLY A 897 -49.27 14.33 3.29
C GLY A 897 -48.20 13.56 2.53
N ASP A 898 -47.77 14.05 1.36
CA ASP A 898 -46.62 13.55 0.60
C ASP A 898 -45.46 14.57 0.69
N ILE A 899 -44.22 14.11 0.52
CA ILE A 899 -43.03 14.98 0.37
C ILE A 899 -42.58 14.94 -1.09
N GLU A 900 -42.89 15.98 -1.86
CA GLU A 900 -42.72 15.98 -3.31
C GLU A 900 -41.38 16.52 -3.77
N ALA A 901 -41.05 16.29 -5.04
CA ALA A 901 -39.79 16.74 -5.65
C ALA A 901 -39.54 18.25 -5.47
N ASN A 902 -40.57 19.09 -5.60
CA ASN A 902 -40.48 20.54 -5.39
C ASN A 902 -40.44 20.96 -3.92
N GLU A 903 -40.52 20.02 -2.99
CA GLU A 903 -40.50 20.25 -1.53
C GLU A 903 -39.15 19.84 -0.91
N PHE A 904 -38.18 19.42 -1.72
CA PHE A 904 -36.78 19.24 -1.30
C PHE A 904 -36.01 20.56 -1.45
N ILE A 905 -35.07 20.82 -0.54
CA ILE A 905 -34.14 21.94 -0.66
C ILE A 905 -32.85 21.49 -1.35
N GLN A 906 -32.35 22.30 -2.29
CA GLN A 906 -31.06 22.07 -2.95
C GLN A 906 -29.90 22.53 -2.05
N PHE A 907 -28.87 21.70 -1.95
CA PHE A 907 -27.58 22.01 -1.34
C PHE A 907 -26.48 21.83 -2.39
N ASP A 908 -25.77 22.89 -2.73
CA ASP A 908 -24.65 22.82 -3.67
C ASP A 908 -23.36 22.38 -2.94
N LEU A 909 -22.73 21.32 -3.44
CA LEU A 909 -21.50 20.72 -2.88
C LEU A 909 -20.23 21.36 -3.46
N LEU A 910 -20.33 21.86 -4.70
CA LEU A 910 -19.18 22.37 -5.46
C LEU A 910 -19.56 23.62 -6.27
N THR A 911 -19.93 24.74 -5.65
CA THR A 911 -19.89 26.02 -6.39
C THR A 911 -19.88 27.26 -5.49
N THR A 912 -18.85 28.09 -5.65
CA THR A 912 -19.02 29.54 -5.61
C THR A 912 -19.84 30.01 -6.83
N SER A 913 -21.07 30.45 -6.55
CA SER A 913 -21.95 31.35 -7.34
C SER A 913 -22.55 30.88 -8.69
N PHE A 914 -23.87 31.08 -8.80
CA PHE A 914 -24.79 30.74 -9.90
C PHE A 914 -24.56 31.48 -11.24
N LYS A 915 -24.80 30.78 -12.36
CA LYS A 915 -25.54 31.24 -13.57
C LYS A 915 -25.86 30.06 -14.52
N GLU A 916 -27.10 30.03 -15.06
CA GLU A 916 -27.62 29.01 -15.98
C GLU A 916 -26.95 29.03 -17.37
N GLU A 917 -26.65 27.85 -17.94
CA GLU A 917 -26.79 27.59 -19.38
C GLU A 917 -26.88 26.06 -19.69
N LYS A 918 -27.62 25.71 -20.74
CA LYS A 918 -28.24 24.40 -21.00
C LYS A 918 -27.50 23.63 -22.12
N LEU A 919 -27.05 22.39 -21.88
CA LEU A 919 -26.40 21.52 -22.89
C LEU A 919 -27.38 20.48 -23.49
N LEU A 920 -27.32 20.27 -24.81
CA LEU A 920 -28.26 19.47 -25.64
C LEU A 920 -27.79 18.01 -25.83
N LEU A 921 -28.72 17.04 -25.85
CA LEU A 921 -28.51 15.60 -26.15
C LEU A 921 -28.74 15.25 -27.64
N ASP A 922 -28.37 14.03 -28.11
CA ASP A 922 -28.54 13.51 -29.49
C ASP A 922 -29.65 12.41 -29.65
N PHE A 923 -30.08 12.08 -30.88
CA PHE A 923 -31.05 11.00 -31.18
C PHE A 923 -30.34 9.64 -31.42
N ASP A 924 -30.36 8.72 -30.46
CA ASP A 924 -29.62 7.44 -30.53
C ASP A 924 -30.39 6.27 -29.89
N LEU A 925 -30.13 5.02 -30.30
CA LEU A 925 -30.70 3.78 -29.74
C LEU A 925 -29.58 2.80 -29.38
N LYS A 926 -29.49 2.39 -28.11
CA LYS A 926 -28.46 1.48 -27.60
C LYS A 926 -28.84 0.01 -27.73
N GLN A 927 -27.82 -0.85 -27.67
CA GLN A 927 -28.01 -2.31 -27.62
C GLN A 927 -28.76 -2.69 -26.34
N ASN A 928 -29.72 -3.61 -26.44
CA ASN A 928 -30.46 -4.09 -25.28
C ASN A 928 -29.50 -4.84 -24.34
N TYR A 929 -29.71 -4.72 -23.03
CA TYR A 929 -28.92 -5.43 -22.03
C TYR A 929 -29.82 -6.09 -20.98
N PRO A 930 -29.58 -7.37 -20.63
CA PRO A 930 -28.61 -8.29 -21.23
C PRO A 930 -28.93 -8.67 -22.71
N ASN A 931 -27.97 -9.19 -23.47
CA ASN A 931 -28.18 -9.79 -24.80
C ASN A 931 -27.10 -10.86 -25.13
N PRO A 932 -27.43 -12.16 -25.25
CA PRO A 932 -28.77 -12.74 -25.15
C PRO A 932 -29.40 -12.53 -23.77
N PHE A 933 -30.73 -12.50 -23.71
CA PHE A 933 -31.47 -12.32 -22.45
C PHE A 933 -32.43 -13.47 -22.21
N ASN A 934 -32.69 -13.75 -20.93
CA ASN A 934 -33.74 -14.66 -20.50
C ASN A 934 -34.92 -13.86 -19.96
N SER A 935 -36.03 -13.89 -20.70
CA SER A 935 -37.35 -13.34 -20.35
C SER A 935 -37.45 -11.81 -20.20
N LYS A 936 -36.45 -11.10 -19.68
CA LYS A 936 -36.47 -9.63 -19.52
C LYS A 936 -35.17 -8.99 -20.00
N THR A 937 -35.28 -7.87 -20.70
CA THR A 937 -34.15 -7.03 -21.12
C THR A 937 -34.56 -5.56 -21.07
N ASN A 938 -33.57 -4.67 -21.07
CA ASN A 938 -33.79 -3.25 -21.08
C ASN A 938 -33.26 -2.61 -22.39
N ILE A 939 -34.00 -1.64 -22.95
CA ILE A 939 -33.68 -0.93 -24.21
C ILE A 939 -33.57 0.57 -23.94
N ARG A 940 -32.37 1.13 -24.12
CA ARG A 940 -32.08 2.56 -23.88
C ARG A 940 -31.99 3.35 -25.19
N PHE A 941 -32.54 4.56 -25.23
CA PHE A 941 -32.40 5.50 -26.35
C PHE A 941 -32.36 6.95 -25.90
N SER A 942 -31.77 7.87 -26.66
CA SER A 942 -31.74 9.31 -26.34
C SER A 942 -32.50 10.12 -27.39
N LEU A 943 -33.12 11.23 -26.94
CA LEU A 943 -33.80 12.20 -27.79
C LEU A 943 -33.21 13.60 -27.57
N PRO A 944 -32.90 14.35 -28.64
CA PRO A 944 -32.31 15.68 -28.54
C PRO A 944 -33.34 16.75 -28.15
N ARG A 945 -34.61 16.49 -28.47
CA ARG A 945 -35.75 17.37 -28.27
C ARG A 945 -37.00 16.54 -28.04
N ASN A 946 -38.00 17.16 -27.42
CA ASN A 946 -39.31 16.56 -27.26
C ASN A 946 -39.85 16.16 -28.65
N SER A 947 -40.20 14.89 -28.84
CA SER A 947 -40.61 14.37 -30.15
C SER A 947 -41.56 13.18 -30.00
N PHE A 948 -42.47 13.02 -30.95
CA PHE A 948 -43.29 11.80 -31.03
C PHE A 948 -42.40 10.65 -31.49
N ILE A 949 -42.36 9.57 -30.70
CA ILE A 949 -41.55 8.40 -30.99
C ILE A 949 -42.37 7.13 -30.95
N THR A 950 -41.96 6.15 -31.74
CA THR A 950 -42.43 4.76 -31.62
C THR A 950 -41.24 3.83 -31.41
N LEU A 951 -41.32 2.93 -30.42
CA LEU A 951 -40.39 1.84 -30.20
C LEU A 951 -41.15 0.53 -30.32
N LYS A 952 -40.84 -0.27 -31.34
CA LYS A 952 -41.60 -1.48 -31.70
C LYS A 952 -40.69 -2.69 -31.88
N ILE A 953 -41.19 -3.87 -31.54
CA ILE A 953 -40.55 -5.18 -31.66
C ILE A 953 -41.14 -5.94 -32.85
N TYR A 954 -40.29 -6.58 -33.64
CA TYR A 954 -40.63 -7.37 -34.81
C TYR A 954 -39.97 -8.75 -34.74
N ASP A 955 -40.61 -9.75 -35.34
CA ASP A 955 -40.00 -11.05 -35.59
C ASP A 955 -39.11 -11.03 -36.85
N VAL A 956 -38.42 -12.14 -37.11
CA VAL A 956 -37.52 -12.26 -38.27
C VAL A 956 -38.23 -12.20 -39.63
N LEU A 957 -39.56 -12.32 -39.67
CA LEU A 957 -40.37 -12.16 -40.88
C LEU A 957 -40.88 -10.72 -41.04
N GLY A 958 -40.51 -9.81 -40.13
CA GLY A 958 -40.91 -8.41 -40.13
C GLY A 958 -42.33 -8.18 -39.59
N ARG A 959 -42.95 -9.18 -38.97
CA ARG A 959 -44.27 -9.02 -38.34
C ARG A 959 -44.11 -8.30 -37.01
N GLU A 960 -44.95 -7.29 -36.75
CA GLU A 960 -44.93 -6.57 -35.48
C GLU A 960 -45.41 -7.49 -34.35
N VAL A 961 -44.56 -7.66 -33.36
CA VAL A 961 -44.80 -8.52 -32.20
C VAL A 961 -45.34 -7.70 -31.03
N LYS A 962 -44.78 -6.51 -30.78
CA LYS A 962 -45.20 -5.65 -29.66
C LYS A 962 -44.79 -4.20 -29.88
N THR A 963 -45.66 -3.24 -29.59
CA THR A 963 -45.28 -1.83 -29.47
C THR A 963 -44.94 -1.54 -28.01
N LEU A 964 -43.70 -1.09 -27.74
CA LEU A 964 -43.23 -0.77 -26.39
C LEU A 964 -43.45 0.71 -26.03
N VAL A 965 -43.30 1.59 -27.01
CA VAL A 965 -43.60 3.02 -26.85
C VAL A 965 -44.26 3.56 -28.11
N SER A 966 -45.28 4.40 -27.96
CA SER A 966 -45.87 5.18 -29.04
C SER A 966 -46.46 6.46 -28.46
N GLY A 967 -45.74 7.57 -28.56
CA GLY A 967 -46.15 8.83 -27.93
C GLY A 967 -45.08 9.92 -27.94
N ILE A 968 -45.42 11.13 -27.50
CA ILE A 968 -44.46 12.22 -27.32
C ILE A 968 -43.57 11.92 -26.11
N LYS A 969 -42.25 11.94 -26.31
CA LYS A 969 -41.22 11.78 -25.27
C LYS A 969 -40.33 13.03 -25.24
N SER A 970 -39.95 13.46 -24.04
CA SER A 970 -39.12 14.65 -23.83
C SER A 970 -37.68 14.47 -24.31
N SER A 971 -36.93 15.55 -24.51
CA SER A 971 -35.47 15.49 -24.69
C SER A 971 -34.82 14.81 -23.47
N GLY A 972 -33.84 13.94 -23.69
CA GLY A 972 -33.21 13.18 -22.63
C GLY A 972 -32.98 11.73 -23.03
N ILE A 973 -32.37 10.99 -22.11
CA ILE A 973 -32.17 9.55 -22.24
C ILE A 973 -33.38 8.82 -21.66
N HIS A 974 -33.95 7.93 -22.45
CA HIS A 974 -35.11 7.10 -22.12
C HIS A 974 -34.67 5.66 -21.98
N ASN A 975 -35.34 4.96 -21.07
CA ASN A 975 -35.11 3.56 -20.84
C ASN A 975 -36.43 2.79 -20.83
N VAL A 976 -36.48 1.65 -21.52
CA VAL A 976 -37.71 0.87 -21.71
C VAL A 976 -37.44 -0.59 -21.40
N ASP A 977 -38.12 -1.10 -20.37
CA ASP A 977 -38.09 -2.52 -20.04
C ASP A 977 -38.95 -3.32 -21.01
N PHE A 978 -38.41 -4.45 -21.44
CA PHE A 978 -39.08 -5.39 -22.33
C PHE A 978 -39.14 -6.77 -21.67
N ASP A 979 -40.36 -7.17 -21.31
CA ASP A 979 -40.70 -8.52 -20.90
C ASP A 979 -41.19 -9.33 -22.11
N ALA A 980 -40.42 -10.37 -22.42
CA ALA A 980 -40.60 -11.31 -23.51
C ALA A 980 -40.94 -12.72 -23.01
N SER A 981 -41.41 -12.87 -21.76
CA SER A 981 -41.81 -14.16 -21.18
C SER A 981 -42.86 -14.89 -22.01
N GLU A 982 -43.71 -14.18 -22.76
CA GLU A 982 -44.73 -14.75 -23.65
C GLU A 982 -44.21 -15.05 -25.08
N LEU A 983 -42.94 -14.77 -25.38
CA LEU A 983 -42.34 -15.01 -26.70
C LEU A 983 -41.47 -16.28 -26.71
N ASN A 984 -41.31 -16.90 -27.87
CA ASN A 984 -40.47 -18.09 -28.03
C ASN A 984 -38.98 -17.71 -28.13
N SER A 985 -38.07 -18.60 -27.72
CA SER A 985 -36.62 -18.40 -27.92
C SER A 985 -36.33 -18.13 -29.40
N GLY A 986 -35.54 -17.11 -29.69
CA GLY A 986 -35.31 -16.68 -31.06
C GLY A 986 -34.74 -15.28 -31.20
N ILE A 987 -34.58 -14.86 -32.45
CA ILE A 987 -34.08 -13.53 -32.81
C ILE A 987 -35.26 -12.58 -33.03
N TYR A 988 -35.15 -11.39 -32.45
CA TYR A 988 -36.12 -10.31 -32.63
C TYR A 988 -35.40 -9.00 -33.01
N ILE A 989 -36.13 -8.08 -33.65
CA ILE A 989 -35.62 -6.77 -34.05
C ILE A 989 -36.45 -5.70 -33.36
N TYR A 990 -35.80 -4.69 -32.78
CA TYR A 990 -36.50 -3.54 -32.21
C TYR A 990 -36.11 -2.24 -32.92
N THR A 991 -37.10 -1.41 -33.20
CA THR A 991 -36.96 -0.21 -34.02
C THR A 991 -37.51 1.01 -33.29
N LEU A 992 -36.66 2.01 -33.08
CA LEU A 992 -37.03 3.35 -32.59
C LEU A 992 -37.20 4.29 -33.77
N ARG A 993 -38.35 4.96 -33.87
CA ARG A 993 -38.64 5.94 -34.91
C ARG A 993 -39.12 7.26 -34.33
N SER A 994 -38.66 8.37 -34.88
CA SER A 994 -39.17 9.71 -34.61
C SER A 994 -39.21 10.53 -35.91
N GLY A 995 -40.42 10.79 -36.41
CA GLY A 995 -40.62 11.38 -37.74
C GLY A 995 -40.01 10.51 -38.85
N GLU A 996 -39.06 11.09 -39.60
CA GLU A 996 -38.32 10.42 -40.68
C GLU A 996 -37.11 9.61 -40.19
N LYS A 997 -36.63 9.84 -38.96
CA LYS A 997 -35.47 9.12 -38.42
C LYS A 997 -35.90 7.80 -37.79
N SER A 998 -35.19 6.72 -38.13
CA SER A 998 -35.43 5.39 -37.58
C SER A 998 -34.11 4.67 -37.32
N ILE A 999 -33.96 4.04 -36.17
CA ILE A 999 -32.79 3.20 -35.80
C ILE A 999 -33.32 1.85 -35.33
N SER A 1000 -32.75 0.76 -35.86
CA SER A 1000 -33.12 -0.62 -35.50
C SER A 1000 -31.94 -1.42 -34.98
N LYS A 1001 -32.17 -2.30 -34.00
CA LYS A 1001 -31.17 -3.23 -33.45
C LYS A 1001 -31.76 -4.62 -33.22
N LYS A 1002 -30.88 -5.63 -33.19
CA LYS A 1002 -31.22 -7.05 -33.00
C LYS A 1002 -31.11 -7.42 -31.52
N MET A 1003 -32.00 -8.29 -31.04
CA MET A 1003 -31.91 -8.94 -29.73
C MET A 1003 -32.12 -10.46 -29.84
N ILE A 1004 -31.56 -11.22 -28.91
CA ILE A 1004 -31.59 -12.69 -28.85
C ILE A 1004 -32.24 -13.12 -27.53
N LEU A 1005 -33.40 -13.77 -27.61
CA LEU A 1005 -34.09 -14.34 -26.47
C LEU A 1005 -33.71 -15.81 -26.31
N ILE A 1006 -33.24 -16.19 -25.13
CA ILE A 1006 -32.93 -17.58 -24.73
C ILE A 1006 -33.80 -17.93 -23.52
N LYS A 1007 -34.64 -18.96 -23.66
CA LYS A 1007 -35.34 -19.62 -22.56
C LYS A 1007 -34.66 -20.92 -22.19
#